data_AF-A0A8C0TV11-F1
#
_entry.id   AF-A0A8C0TV11-F1
#
_cell.length_a   1.000
_cell.length_b   1.000
_cell.length_c   1.000
_cell.angle_alpha   90.00
_cell.angle_beta   90.00
_cell.angle_gamma   90.00
#
_symmetry.space_group_name_H-M   'P 1'
#
loop_
_entity.id
_entity.type
_entity.pdbx_description
1 polymer ?
#
loop_
_entity_poly.entity_id
_entity_poly.type
_entity_poly.pdbx_seq_one_letter_code
_entity_poly.pdbx_strand_id
1 'polypeptide(L)'
;MQLWKAVVMTLAFMSTDVGMTTAIYILSHLDRSLLEDIRHFNIFDSVLDLWAACLYRSCLLLGATIGVAKNSALGPRRLRASWTVIALVCLFVGIYTMVKLLLFSEVRKPVRDPWFWALFVWTYISLAASFLLWWLLSTVRPDAKALEPGTEAEAEGFPGEDRPPREQASGATLQKLLSYTKPDVAFLVAASFFLIVAALGETFLPYYTGRAIDGIVIQKSMEQFSTAVIVMCLLAIGSSFAAGIRGGIFTLIFARLNIRLRNRLFRSLVSQEMSFFDENRTGDLISRLTSDTTMVSDLVSQNINIFLRNTVKVTGVVVFMFSLSWQLSLVTFMGFPIIMMVSDIYGKYYKRLSKEVQNALARASSTAEETISAMKTVRSFANEEEEAEVYSRKLQQVYKLNRKEAAAYTYYVWGSGLTLLVVQVSILYYGGHLVISGQMTSGNLISFIIYEFVLGDCMESVGSVYSGLMQGVGAAEKVFEFIDRQPTMVHDGNLAPERLEGRVDFENVTFTYRTRPHTQVLQNVSFSLSPGKVTALVGPSGSGKSSCVNILENFYPLEGGCVLLDGKPISAYDHKYLHRVISLVSQEPVLFARSITDNISYGLPTVPFEMVVEAAQKANAHGFIMELQDGYNTETGEKGAQLSGGQKQRVAMARALVRNPPVLILDEATSALDAESEYLN
;
A
#
# COMPACT_ATOMS: atom_id res chain seq x y z
N MET A 1 23.91 12.90 -16.07
CA MET A 1 25.32 12.66 -16.42
C MET A 1 25.58 13.26 -17.80
N GLN A 2 26.71 13.96 -18.00
CA GLN A 2 27.05 14.54 -19.31
C GLN A 2 27.38 13.42 -20.31
N LEU A 3 26.89 13.55 -21.55
CA LEU A 3 27.01 12.56 -22.63
C LEU A 3 28.45 12.04 -22.81
N TRP A 4 29.42 12.96 -22.85
CA TRP A 4 30.83 12.60 -23.03
C TRP A 4 31.37 11.69 -21.92
N LYS A 5 30.96 11.91 -20.66
CA LYS A 5 31.39 11.06 -19.54
C LYS A 5 30.87 9.63 -19.68
N ALA A 6 29.64 9.47 -20.16
CA ALA A 6 29.03 8.15 -20.36
C ALA A 6 29.75 7.40 -21.48
N VAL A 7 29.99 8.07 -22.61
CA VAL A 7 30.68 7.50 -23.78
C VAL A 7 32.12 7.09 -23.43
N VAL A 8 32.89 7.96 -22.77
CA VAL A 8 34.27 7.65 -22.35
C VAL A 8 34.31 6.49 -21.36
N MET A 9 33.40 6.46 -20.38
CA MET A 9 33.31 5.37 -19.40
C MET A 9 33.00 4.03 -20.07
N THR A 10 32.08 4.01 -21.05
CA THR A 10 31.76 2.79 -21.81
C THR A 10 32.92 2.32 -22.68
N LEU A 11 33.62 3.22 -23.37
CA LEU A 11 34.77 2.87 -24.21
C LEU A 11 35.94 2.35 -23.37
N ALA A 12 36.23 2.99 -22.23
CA ALA A 12 37.26 2.55 -21.29
C ALA A 12 36.95 1.14 -20.74
N PHE A 13 35.67 0.88 -20.41
CA PHE A 13 35.26 -0.45 -19.97
C PHE A 13 35.43 -1.51 -21.06
N MET A 14 35.05 -1.24 -22.32
CA MET A 14 35.25 -2.20 -23.42
C MET A 14 36.72 -2.59 -23.59
N SER A 15 37.62 -1.60 -23.60
CA SER A 15 39.06 -1.88 -23.71
C SER A 15 39.58 -2.71 -22.53
N THR A 16 39.08 -2.42 -21.33
CA THR A 16 39.43 -3.18 -20.12
C THR A 16 38.87 -4.61 -20.17
N ASP A 17 37.62 -4.79 -20.60
CA ASP A 17 36.95 -6.08 -20.71
C ASP A 17 37.67 -7.00 -21.71
N VAL A 18 37.94 -6.50 -22.92
CA VAL A 18 38.66 -7.27 -23.95
C VAL A 18 40.09 -7.57 -23.49
N GLY A 19 40.80 -6.59 -22.92
CA GLY A 19 42.17 -6.78 -22.45
C GLY A 19 42.27 -7.82 -21.32
N MET A 20 41.41 -7.71 -20.31
CA MET A 20 41.41 -8.60 -19.15
C MET A 20 40.93 -10.01 -19.51
N THR A 21 39.88 -10.14 -20.33
CA THR A 21 39.41 -11.45 -20.79
C THR A 21 40.46 -12.16 -21.66
N THR A 22 41.18 -11.41 -22.50
CA THR A 22 42.26 -11.97 -23.33
C THR A 22 43.47 -12.37 -22.48
N ALA A 23 43.85 -11.58 -21.49
CA ALA A 23 44.93 -11.92 -20.56
C ALA A 23 44.61 -13.18 -19.75
N ILE A 24 43.41 -13.27 -19.19
CA ILE A 24 42.96 -14.44 -18.41
C ILE A 24 42.87 -15.68 -19.32
N TYR A 25 42.41 -15.53 -20.56
CA TYR A 25 42.38 -16.62 -21.54
C TYR A 25 43.79 -17.17 -21.84
N ILE A 26 44.77 -16.29 -22.09
CA ILE A 26 46.16 -16.70 -22.37
C ILE A 26 46.78 -17.38 -21.13
N LEU A 27 46.48 -16.88 -19.93
CA LEU A 27 46.99 -17.44 -18.67
C LEU A 27 46.35 -18.79 -18.31
N SER A 28 45.11 -19.06 -18.70
CA SER A 28 44.45 -20.35 -18.43
C SER A 28 44.83 -21.45 -19.45
N HIS A 29 45.41 -21.09 -20.60
CA HIS A 29 45.83 -22.02 -21.66
C HIS A 29 47.29 -21.77 -22.06
N LEU A 30 48.22 -21.97 -21.13
CA LEU A 30 49.67 -21.85 -21.35
C LEU A 30 50.24 -22.88 -22.37
N ASP A 31 49.55 -24.00 -22.62
CA ASP A 31 50.05 -25.12 -23.42
C ASP A 31 49.58 -25.15 -24.89
N ARG A 32 48.69 -24.25 -25.32
CA ARG A 32 48.16 -24.19 -26.71
C ARG A 32 48.10 -22.77 -27.25
N SER A 33 48.48 -22.59 -28.52
CA SER A 33 48.35 -21.29 -29.19
C SER A 33 46.89 -21.00 -29.57
N LEU A 34 46.49 -19.72 -29.55
CA LEU A 34 45.14 -19.26 -29.93
C LEU A 34 44.72 -19.76 -31.33
N LEU A 35 45.68 -19.86 -32.25
CA LEU A 35 45.48 -20.37 -33.62
C LEU A 35 45.21 -21.88 -33.68
N GLU A 36 45.78 -22.67 -32.76
CA GLU A 36 45.50 -24.10 -32.66
C GLU A 36 44.12 -24.35 -32.05
N ASP A 37 43.73 -23.57 -31.04
CA ASP A 37 42.41 -23.69 -30.41
C ASP A 37 41.27 -23.27 -31.36
N ILE A 38 41.53 -22.31 -32.28
CA ILE A 38 40.61 -21.98 -33.38
C ILE A 38 40.50 -23.13 -34.40
N ARG A 39 41.62 -23.80 -34.73
CA ARG A 39 41.63 -24.90 -35.71
C ARG A 39 41.01 -26.19 -35.20
N HIS A 40 41.10 -26.46 -33.90
CA HIS A 40 40.61 -27.69 -33.26
C HIS A 40 39.60 -27.37 -32.16
N PHE A 41 38.69 -26.44 -32.46
CA PHE A 41 37.67 -26.01 -31.51
C PHE A 41 36.76 -27.18 -31.11
N ASN A 42 36.72 -27.46 -29.81
CA ASN A 42 35.78 -28.39 -29.21
C ASN A 42 35.05 -27.70 -28.06
N ILE A 43 33.73 -27.65 -28.13
CA ILE A 43 32.85 -27.03 -27.11
C ILE A 43 33.11 -27.59 -25.71
N PHE A 44 33.50 -28.87 -25.62
CA PHE A 44 33.69 -29.57 -24.35
C PHE A 44 35.03 -29.26 -23.65
N ASP A 45 36.05 -28.82 -24.39
CA ASP A 45 37.43 -28.68 -23.90
C ASP A 45 38.06 -27.30 -24.12
N SER A 46 37.51 -26.47 -25.00
CA SER A 46 38.06 -25.14 -25.32
C SER A 46 37.30 -24.04 -24.60
N VAL A 47 38.01 -23.00 -24.17
CA VAL A 47 37.44 -21.81 -23.51
C VAL A 47 37.19 -20.66 -24.50
N LEU A 48 37.51 -20.86 -25.79
CA LEU A 48 37.52 -19.84 -26.86
C LEU A 48 36.18 -19.14 -27.09
N ASP A 49 35.05 -19.84 -26.97
CA ASP A 49 33.71 -19.28 -27.14
C ASP A 49 33.30 -18.31 -26.02
N LEU A 50 33.86 -18.43 -24.80
CA LEU A 50 33.69 -17.41 -23.75
C LEU A 50 34.44 -16.13 -24.10
N TRP A 51 35.61 -16.26 -24.73
CA TRP A 51 36.36 -15.13 -25.27
C TRP A 51 35.61 -14.49 -26.46
N ALA A 52 35.04 -15.29 -27.36
CA ALA A 52 34.20 -14.80 -28.45
C ALA A 52 32.94 -14.06 -27.95
N ALA A 53 32.33 -14.53 -26.85
CA ALA A 53 31.19 -13.86 -26.21
C ALA A 53 31.56 -12.45 -25.69
N CYS A 54 32.78 -12.25 -25.20
CA CYS A 54 33.29 -10.92 -24.82
C CYS A 54 33.38 -9.98 -26.03
N LEU A 55 33.86 -10.45 -27.18
CA LEU A 55 33.89 -9.66 -28.41
C LEU A 55 32.47 -9.28 -28.88
N TYR A 56 31.54 -10.22 -28.88
CA TYR A 56 30.14 -9.97 -29.24
C TYR A 56 29.51 -8.88 -28.37
N ARG A 57 29.71 -8.97 -27.04
CA ARG A 57 29.22 -7.97 -26.07
C ARG A 57 29.87 -6.60 -26.28
N SER A 58 31.17 -6.57 -26.55
CA SER A 58 31.90 -5.34 -26.85
C SER A 58 31.39 -4.67 -28.12
N CYS A 59 31.09 -5.43 -29.18
CA CYS A 59 30.48 -4.93 -30.40
C CYS A 59 29.08 -4.33 -30.15
N LEU A 60 28.25 -4.97 -29.32
CA LEU A 60 26.93 -4.45 -28.97
C LEU A 60 27.00 -3.13 -28.21
N LEU A 61 27.86 -3.05 -27.20
CA LEU A 61 28.07 -1.81 -26.46
C LEU A 61 28.66 -0.72 -27.39
N LEU A 62 29.55 -1.09 -28.32
CA LEU A 62 30.15 -0.14 -29.26
C LEU A 62 29.08 0.43 -30.20
N GLY A 63 28.20 -0.41 -30.74
CA GLY A 63 27.02 0.03 -31.49
C GLY A 63 26.11 0.97 -30.67
N ALA A 64 25.87 0.66 -29.40
CA ALA A 64 25.11 1.52 -28.49
C ALA A 64 25.78 2.88 -28.30
N THR A 65 27.08 2.92 -28.02
CA THR A 65 27.84 4.17 -27.84
C THR A 65 27.85 5.04 -29.08
N ILE A 66 28.04 4.47 -30.27
CA ILE A 66 27.97 5.19 -31.55
C ILE A 66 26.55 5.73 -31.77
N GLY A 67 25.52 4.95 -31.45
CA GLY A 67 24.12 5.36 -31.56
C GLY A 67 23.80 6.60 -30.70
N VAL A 68 24.28 6.65 -29.46
CA VAL A 68 24.10 7.82 -28.58
C VAL A 68 24.98 8.99 -29.02
N ALA A 69 26.24 8.73 -29.40
CA ALA A 69 27.18 9.78 -29.80
C ALA A 69 26.75 10.48 -31.10
N LYS A 70 26.17 9.75 -32.06
CA LYS A 70 25.72 10.29 -33.35
C LYS A 70 24.35 11.00 -33.27
N ASN A 71 23.49 10.59 -32.33
CA ASN A 71 22.18 11.21 -32.14
C ASN A 71 21.83 11.26 -30.65
N SER A 72 22.20 12.36 -29.98
CA SER A 72 22.03 12.54 -28.54
C SER A 72 20.57 12.70 -28.10
N ALA A 73 19.66 13.05 -29.02
CA ALA A 73 18.22 13.19 -28.74
C ALA A 73 17.46 11.86 -28.82
N LEU A 74 17.64 11.10 -29.90
CA LEU A 74 16.90 9.85 -30.13
C LEU A 74 17.65 8.59 -29.66
N GLY A 75 18.98 8.64 -29.56
CA GLY A 75 19.84 7.52 -29.14
C GLY A 75 19.44 6.93 -27.79
N PRO A 76 19.40 7.73 -26.69
CA PRO A 76 19.00 7.25 -25.37
C PRO A 76 17.58 6.67 -25.35
N ARG A 77 16.63 7.25 -26.10
CA ARG A 77 15.24 6.75 -26.20
C ARG A 77 15.18 5.37 -26.85
N ARG A 78 15.91 5.17 -27.96
CA ARG A 78 15.98 3.87 -28.65
C ARG A 78 16.63 2.79 -27.78
N LEU A 79 17.69 3.14 -27.04
CA LEU A 79 18.34 2.24 -26.08
C LEU A 79 17.43 1.83 -24.93
N ARG A 80 16.56 2.74 -24.48
CA ARG A 80 15.56 2.46 -23.46
C ARG A 80 14.46 1.53 -23.99
N ALA A 81 14.07 1.68 -25.26
CA ALA A 81 13.12 0.78 -25.91
C ALA A 81 13.70 -0.64 -26.14
N SER A 82 15.01 -0.77 -26.36
CA SER A 82 15.69 -2.06 -26.54
C SER A 82 16.19 -2.71 -25.24
N TRP A 83 15.73 -2.25 -24.08
CA TRP A 83 16.11 -2.78 -22.77
C TRP A 83 15.89 -4.30 -22.64
N THR A 84 14.77 -4.79 -23.17
CA THR A 84 14.45 -6.23 -23.15
C THR A 84 15.41 -7.05 -23.99
N VAL A 85 15.91 -6.51 -25.11
CA VAL A 85 16.83 -7.20 -26.01
C VAL A 85 18.20 -7.36 -25.36
N ILE A 86 18.75 -6.30 -24.74
CA ILE A 86 20.05 -6.43 -24.05
C ILE A 86 19.94 -7.34 -22.82
N ALA A 87 18.80 -7.31 -22.11
CA ALA A 87 18.55 -8.23 -21.00
C ALA A 87 18.56 -9.69 -21.48
N LEU A 88 17.90 -10.00 -22.61
CA LEU A 88 17.92 -11.33 -23.24
C LEU A 88 19.33 -11.77 -23.63
N VAL A 89 20.11 -10.88 -24.24
CA VAL A 89 21.48 -11.19 -24.64
C VAL A 89 22.34 -11.50 -23.41
N CYS A 90 22.26 -10.66 -22.36
CA CYS A 90 23.04 -10.89 -21.14
C CYS A 90 22.61 -12.19 -20.43
N LEU A 91 21.30 -12.47 -20.42
CA LEU A 91 20.74 -13.68 -19.84
C LEU A 91 21.18 -14.93 -20.62
N PHE A 92 21.14 -14.89 -21.96
CA PHE A 92 21.57 -15.99 -22.82
C PHE A 92 23.05 -16.28 -22.64
N VAL A 93 23.91 -15.26 -22.63
CA VAL A 93 25.35 -15.43 -22.37
C VAL A 93 25.60 -15.96 -20.96
N GLY A 94 24.86 -15.48 -19.95
CA GLY A 94 24.95 -16.01 -18.58
C GLY A 94 24.57 -17.49 -18.49
N ILE A 95 23.46 -17.91 -19.09
CA ILE A 95 23.04 -19.32 -19.13
C ILE A 95 24.08 -20.16 -19.89
N TYR A 96 24.54 -19.67 -21.04
CA TYR A 96 25.58 -20.34 -21.82
C TYR A 96 26.86 -20.57 -21.00
N THR A 97 27.30 -19.57 -20.23
CA THR A 97 28.46 -19.73 -19.33
C THR A 97 28.21 -20.83 -18.30
N MET A 98 27.04 -20.92 -17.66
CA MET A 98 26.78 -22.00 -16.71
C MET A 98 26.70 -23.38 -17.36
N VAL A 99 26.04 -23.50 -18.52
CA VAL A 99 26.01 -24.75 -19.29
C VAL A 99 27.43 -25.20 -19.61
N LYS A 100 28.28 -24.26 -20.01
CA LYS A 100 29.68 -24.58 -20.31
C LYS A 100 30.48 -25.00 -19.09
N LEU A 101 30.25 -24.37 -17.94
CA LEU A 101 30.85 -24.78 -16.67
C LEU A 101 30.46 -26.23 -16.32
N LEU A 102 29.18 -26.60 -16.52
CA LEU A 102 28.70 -27.96 -16.31
C LEU A 102 29.38 -28.95 -17.26
N LEU A 103 29.45 -28.63 -18.56
CA LEU A 103 30.12 -29.46 -19.57
C LEU A 103 31.60 -29.69 -19.23
N PHE A 104 32.34 -28.63 -18.87
CA PHE A 104 33.74 -28.75 -18.47
C PHE A 104 33.92 -29.61 -17.21
N SER A 105 32.98 -29.52 -16.26
CA SER A 105 33.03 -30.29 -15.01
C SER A 105 32.86 -31.80 -15.24
N GLU A 106 32.24 -32.22 -16.35
CA GLU A 106 32.09 -33.63 -16.70
C GLU A 106 33.35 -34.20 -17.37
N VAL A 107 34.04 -33.40 -18.19
CA VAL A 107 35.20 -33.86 -18.98
C VAL A 107 36.53 -33.78 -18.21
N ARG A 108 36.74 -32.75 -17.38
CA ARG A 108 37.96 -32.62 -16.55
C ARG A 108 37.63 -32.61 -15.06
N LYS A 109 37.96 -33.69 -14.34
CA LYS A 109 37.91 -33.70 -12.85
C LYS A 109 39.29 -33.95 -12.24
N PRO A 110 39.77 -33.13 -11.28
CA PRO A 110 39.22 -31.84 -10.80
C PRO A 110 39.75 -30.62 -11.57
N VAL A 111 38.89 -29.63 -11.84
CA VAL A 111 39.29 -28.32 -12.41
C VAL A 111 39.95 -27.47 -11.32
N ARG A 112 41.28 -27.65 -11.15
CA ARG A 112 42.09 -26.92 -10.14
C ARG A 112 42.70 -25.62 -10.64
N ASP A 113 42.53 -25.26 -11.91
CA ASP A 113 43.13 -24.05 -12.47
C ASP A 113 42.41 -22.78 -11.96
N PRO A 114 43.07 -21.90 -11.19
CA PRO A 114 42.46 -20.66 -10.70
C PRO A 114 42.12 -19.68 -11.83
N TRP A 115 42.83 -19.72 -12.98
CA TRP A 115 42.56 -18.83 -14.11
C TRP A 115 41.29 -19.19 -14.85
N PHE A 116 40.93 -20.48 -14.90
CA PHE A 116 39.63 -20.93 -15.38
C PHE A 116 38.49 -20.30 -14.57
N TRP A 117 38.53 -20.40 -13.24
CA TRP A 117 37.53 -19.79 -12.36
C TRP A 117 37.50 -18.26 -12.48
N ALA A 118 38.67 -17.63 -12.60
CA ALA A 118 38.77 -16.19 -12.83
C ALA A 118 38.06 -15.75 -14.12
N LEU A 119 38.13 -16.54 -15.20
CA LEU A 119 37.44 -16.23 -16.45
C LEU A 119 35.92 -16.27 -16.28
N PHE A 120 35.37 -17.30 -15.62
CA PHE A 120 33.94 -17.40 -15.37
C PHE A 120 33.42 -16.26 -14.49
N VAL A 121 34.12 -15.97 -13.38
CA VAL A 121 33.76 -14.85 -12.50
C VAL A 121 33.84 -13.51 -13.24
N TRP A 122 34.90 -13.30 -14.03
CA TRP A 122 35.06 -12.10 -14.86
C TRP A 122 33.94 -11.97 -15.90
N THR A 123 33.52 -13.07 -16.55
CA THR A 123 32.40 -13.01 -17.51
C THR A 123 31.11 -12.54 -16.87
N TYR A 124 30.81 -12.95 -15.62
CA TYR A 124 29.63 -12.48 -14.88
C TYR A 124 29.74 -11.03 -14.42
N ILE A 125 30.90 -10.62 -13.89
CA ILE A 125 31.17 -9.21 -13.54
C ILE A 125 30.96 -8.33 -14.78
N SER A 126 31.47 -8.79 -15.92
CA SER A 126 31.40 -8.03 -17.15
C SER A 126 30.01 -8.02 -17.79
N LEU A 127 29.20 -9.08 -17.61
CA LEU A 127 27.77 -9.08 -17.96
C LEU A 127 27.00 -8.04 -17.13
N ALA A 128 27.22 -8.02 -15.82
CA ALA A 128 26.58 -7.05 -14.93
C ALA A 128 27.00 -5.61 -15.29
N ALA A 129 28.29 -5.38 -15.53
CA ALA A 129 28.82 -4.08 -15.92
C ALA A 129 28.30 -3.62 -17.30
N SER A 130 28.19 -4.53 -18.27
CA SER A 130 27.63 -4.23 -19.60
C SER A 130 26.15 -3.83 -19.52
N PHE A 131 25.38 -4.52 -18.68
CA PHE A 131 23.99 -4.17 -18.42
C PHE A 131 23.85 -2.79 -17.74
N LEU A 132 24.68 -2.51 -16.73
CA LEU A 132 24.77 -1.22 -16.05
C LEU A 132 25.15 -0.08 -17.00
N LEU A 133 26.10 -0.33 -17.91
CA LEU A 133 26.55 0.66 -18.88
C LEU A 133 25.50 0.92 -19.96
N TRP A 134 24.75 -0.10 -20.37
CA TRP A 134 23.59 0.08 -21.24
C TRP A 134 22.51 0.95 -20.59
N TRP A 135 22.24 0.69 -19.31
CA TRP A 135 21.34 1.53 -18.51
C TRP A 135 21.82 2.97 -18.41
N LEU A 136 23.11 3.16 -18.15
CA LEU A 136 23.73 4.47 -18.03
C LEU A 136 23.67 5.25 -19.36
N LEU A 137 23.91 4.60 -20.52
CA LEU A 137 23.71 5.21 -21.83
C LEU A 137 22.25 5.59 -22.10
N SER A 138 21.29 4.79 -21.64
CA SER A 138 19.86 5.06 -21.81
C SER A 138 19.33 6.23 -20.96
N THR A 139 20.07 6.65 -19.94
CA THR A 139 19.69 7.71 -18.98
C THR A 139 20.39 9.04 -19.24
N VAL A 140 21.25 9.13 -20.27
CA VAL A 140 21.88 10.38 -20.69
C VAL A 140 20.81 11.38 -21.15
N ARG A 141 20.88 12.62 -20.64
CA ARG A 141 19.98 13.70 -21.04
C ARG A 141 20.48 14.30 -22.38
N PRO A 142 19.58 14.64 -23.31
CA PRO A 142 19.97 15.34 -24.53
C PRO A 142 20.55 16.72 -24.19
N ASP A 143 21.60 17.12 -24.91
CA ASP A 143 22.16 18.47 -24.80
C ASP A 143 21.14 19.49 -25.35
N ALA A 144 20.94 20.60 -24.62
CA ALA A 144 19.97 21.64 -24.95
C ALA A 144 20.16 22.30 -26.33
N LYS A 145 21.30 22.07 -27.00
CA LYS A 145 21.61 22.57 -28.36
C LYS A 145 21.14 21.64 -29.49
N ALA A 146 20.64 20.44 -29.18
CA ALA A 146 20.25 19.43 -30.17
C ALA A 146 18.73 19.34 -30.42
N LEU A 147 17.92 20.21 -29.82
CA LEU A 147 16.50 20.36 -30.18
C LEU A 147 16.37 21.38 -31.31
N GLU A 148 15.97 20.93 -32.50
CA GLU A 148 15.44 21.81 -33.53
C GLU A 148 14.12 22.45 -33.05
N PRO A 149 13.89 23.76 -33.29
CA PRO A 149 12.63 24.41 -32.95
C PRO A 149 11.57 24.01 -33.98
N GLY A 150 10.91 22.86 -33.76
CA GLY A 150 9.87 22.40 -34.68
C GLY A 150 9.16 21.10 -34.33
N THR A 151 9.54 20.40 -33.25
CA THR A 151 8.92 19.10 -32.89
C THR A 151 8.27 19.10 -31.50
N GLU A 152 7.83 20.26 -31.02
CA GLU A 152 7.02 20.36 -29.79
C GLU A 152 5.51 20.14 -30.02
N ALA A 153 5.05 19.98 -31.27
CA ALA A 153 3.62 19.93 -31.58
C ALA A 153 2.94 18.53 -31.48
N GLU A 154 3.66 17.45 -31.18
CA GLU A 154 3.06 16.09 -31.11
C GLU A 154 3.38 15.31 -29.82
N ALA A 155 3.91 15.96 -28.79
CA ALA A 155 4.29 15.28 -27.53
C ALA A 155 3.72 15.91 -26.26
N GLU A 156 2.67 16.72 -26.34
CA GLU A 156 1.83 17.09 -25.19
C GLU A 156 0.41 16.57 -25.39
N GLY A 157 0.23 15.32 -24.97
CA GLY A 157 -1.02 14.59 -25.04
C GLY A 157 -1.08 13.48 -23.98
N PHE A 158 -0.66 13.78 -22.75
CA PHE A 158 -1.02 13.00 -21.57
C PHE A 158 -1.56 13.95 -20.50
N PRO A 159 -2.88 14.02 -20.29
CA PRO A 159 -3.42 14.74 -19.15
C PRO A 159 -3.14 13.94 -17.88
N GLY A 160 -2.47 14.59 -16.92
CA GLY A 160 -2.42 14.17 -15.51
C GLY A 160 -1.79 12.80 -15.23
N GLU A 161 -0.47 12.68 -15.41
CA GLU A 161 0.26 11.76 -14.53
C GLU A 161 0.50 12.47 -13.20
N ASP A 162 -0.36 12.16 -12.22
CA ASP A 162 0.04 12.19 -10.82
C ASP A 162 1.41 11.55 -10.71
N ARG A 163 2.41 12.36 -10.35
CA ARG A 163 3.74 11.85 -10.00
C ARG A 163 3.53 10.70 -9.00
N PRO A 164 4.11 9.51 -9.21
CA PRO A 164 4.06 8.49 -8.17
C PRO A 164 4.61 9.12 -6.87
N PRO A 165 3.94 8.92 -5.72
CA PRO A 165 4.42 9.46 -4.46
C PRO A 165 5.86 9.01 -4.24
N ARG A 166 6.71 9.95 -3.82
CA ARG A 166 8.15 9.76 -3.59
C ARG A 166 8.43 8.41 -2.91
N GLU A 167 9.27 7.56 -3.50
CA GLU A 167 9.76 6.31 -2.89
C GLU A 167 10.38 6.51 -1.48
N GLN A 168 10.81 7.73 -1.14
CA GLN A 168 11.27 8.09 0.21
C GLN A 168 10.17 8.06 1.29
N ALA A 169 8.88 8.16 0.93
CA ALA A 169 7.78 8.11 1.89
C ALA A 169 7.46 6.67 2.35
N SER A 170 7.56 5.69 1.45
CA SER A 170 7.16 4.29 1.69
C SER A 170 7.95 3.63 2.84
N GLY A 171 9.28 3.83 2.88
CA GLY A 171 10.13 3.28 3.95
C GLY A 171 9.88 3.91 5.32
N ALA A 172 9.61 5.22 5.37
CA ALA A 172 9.29 5.93 6.61
C ALA A 172 7.94 5.47 7.20
N THR A 173 6.96 5.17 6.33
CA THR A 173 5.63 4.66 6.71
C THR A 173 5.72 3.26 7.33
N LEU A 174 6.53 2.35 6.76
CA LEU A 174 6.74 1.01 7.33
C LEU A 174 7.48 1.08 8.68
N GLN A 175 8.49 1.94 8.79
CA GLN A 175 9.21 2.15 10.05
C GLN A 175 8.29 2.74 11.14
N LYS A 176 7.43 3.69 10.78
CA LYS A 176 6.39 4.21 11.69
C LYS A 176 5.46 3.09 12.13
N LEU A 177 4.96 2.25 11.22
CA LEU A 177 4.10 1.12 11.57
C LEU A 177 4.79 0.14 12.54
N LEU A 178 6.06 -0.21 12.29
CA LEU A 178 6.86 -1.03 13.21
C LEU A 178 7.08 -0.35 14.57
N SER A 179 7.05 0.98 14.64
CA SER A 179 7.12 1.68 15.92
C SER A 179 5.87 1.46 16.79
N TYR A 180 4.70 1.20 16.18
CA TYR A 180 3.44 0.91 16.88
C TYR A 180 3.37 -0.51 17.45
N THR A 181 4.24 -1.41 16.99
CA THR A 181 4.37 -2.77 17.53
C THR A 181 5.40 -2.89 18.66
N LYS A 182 6.11 -1.80 19.00
CA LYS A 182 7.07 -1.75 20.14
C LYS A 182 6.53 -2.34 21.45
N PRO A 183 5.27 -2.11 21.87
CA PRO A 183 4.74 -2.69 23.10
C PRO A 183 4.61 -4.22 23.07
N ASP A 184 4.58 -4.84 21.89
CA ASP A 184 4.45 -6.29 21.71
C ASP A 184 5.76 -6.95 21.27
N VAL A 185 6.92 -6.30 21.47
CA VAL A 185 8.23 -6.84 21.06
C VAL A 185 8.51 -8.23 21.65
N ALA A 186 8.09 -8.49 22.89
CA ALA A 186 8.23 -9.81 23.51
C ALA A 186 7.47 -10.89 22.72
N PHE A 187 6.25 -10.60 22.27
CA PHE A 187 5.46 -11.51 21.43
C PHE A 187 6.07 -11.66 20.03
N LEU A 188 6.61 -10.59 19.45
CA LEU A 188 7.29 -10.64 18.15
C LEU A 188 8.56 -11.52 18.20
N VAL A 189 9.35 -11.42 19.27
CA VAL A 189 10.54 -12.26 19.46
C VAL A 189 10.14 -13.72 19.61
N ALA A 190 9.12 -14.02 20.43
CA ALA A 190 8.60 -15.38 20.57
C ALA A 190 8.07 -15.93 19.23
N ALA A 191 7.28 -15.15 18.49
CA ALA A 191 6.77 -15.55 17.18
C ALA A 191 7.89 -15.80 16.16
N SER A 192 8.94 -14.96 16.17
CA SER A 192 10.10 -15.09 15.30
C SER A 192 10.92 -16.35 15.63
N PHE A 193 11.06 -16.69 16.91
CA PHE A 193 11.69 -17.94 17.33
C PHE A 193 10.93 -19.16 16.81
N PHE A 194 9.62 -19.24 17.03
CA PHE A 194 8.80 -20.34 16.52
C PHE A 194 8.73 -20.36 14.99
N LEU A 195 8.85 -19.21 14.32
CA LEU A 195 9.00 -19.13 12.86
C LEU A 195 10.26 -19.81 12.36
N ILE A 196 11.40 -19.54 13.00
CA ILE A 196 12.66 -20.17 12.62
C ILE A 196 12.60 -21.67 12.86
N VAL A 197 12.08 -22.11 14.02
CA VAL A 197 11.94 -23.54 14.34
C VAL A 197 11.03 -24.25 13.33
N ALA A 198 9.86 -23.68 13.02
CA ALA A 198 8.94 -24.24 12.05
C ALA A 198 9.55 -24.29 10.64
N ALA A 199 10.16 -23.19 10.20
CA ALA A 199 10.77 -23.10 8.88
C ALA A 199 11.91 -24.10 8.71
N LEU A 200 12.83 -24.18 9.67
CA LEU A 200 13.92 -25.15 9.65
C LEU A 200 13.38 -26.58 9.66
N GLY A 201 12.45 -26.91 10.56
CA GLY A 201 11.84 -28.24 10.62
C GLY A 201 11.18 -28.67 9.29
N GLU A 202 10.46 -27.75 8.65
CA GLU A 202 9.89 -27.96 7.31
C GLU A 202 10.98 -28.14 6.24
N THR A 203 12.10 -27.41 6.32
CA THR A 203 13.23 -27.53 5.38
C THR A 203 13.97 -28.86 5.52
N PHE A 204 13.95 -29.54 6.67
CA PHE A 204 14.60 -30.85 6.84
C PHE A 204 13.77 -32.02 6.27
N LEU A 205 12.45 -31.85 6.06
CA LEU A 205 11.57 -32.93 5.60
C LEU A 205 11.99 -33.55 4.24
N PRO A 206 12.34 -32.78 3.19
CA PRO A 206 12.77 -33.35 1.92
C PRO A 206 14.05 -34.17 2.05
N TYR A 207 15.02 -33.71 2.84
CA TYR A 207 16.27 -34.44 3.10
C TYR A 207 16.03 -35.84 3.69
N TYR A 208 15.18 -35.94 4.71
CA TYR A 208 14.86 -37.23 5.31
C TYR A 208 13.98 -38.10 4.42
N THR A 209 13.19 -37.48 3.52
CA THR A 209 12.47 -38.20 2.48
C THR A 209 13.44 -38.92 1.54
N GLY A 210 14.52 -38.25 1.13
CA GLY A 210 15.60 -38.89 0.36
C GLY A 210 16.28 -40.01 1.12
N ARG A 211 16.61 -39.81 2.41
CA ARG A 211 17.22 -40.85 3.24
C ARG A 211 16.33 -42.08 3.40
N ALA A 212 15.01 -41.89 3.51
CA ALA A 212 14.06 -43.00 3.54
C ALA A 212 14.09 -43.78 2.22
N ILE A 213 14.18 -43.09 1.08
CA ILE A 213 14.26 -43.73 -0.24
C ILE A 213 15.58 -44.47 -0.44
N ASP A 214 16.70 -43.89 -0.03
CA ASP A 214 18.00 -44.57 -0.06
C ASP A 214 18.00 -45.82 0.84
N GLY A 215 17.31 -45.77 1.98
CA GLY A 215 17.06 -46.93 2.84
C GLY A 215 16.31 -48.06 2.15
N ILE A 216 15.35 -47.73 1.29
CA ILE A 216 14.56 -48.70 0.49
C ILE A 216 15.40 -49.24 -0.69
N VAL A 217 15.97 -48.35 -1.50
CA VAL A 217 16.54 -48.69 -2.80
C VAL A 217 17.96 -49.24 -2.69
N ILE A 218 18.81 -48.61 -1.86
CA ILE A 218 20.23 -48.94 -1.77
C ILE A 218 20.46 -49.98 -0.67
N GLN A 219 20.01 -49.69 0.55
CA GLN A 219 20.34 -50.49 1.73
C GLN A 219 19.40 -51.66 1.96
N LYS A 220 18.17 -51.59 1.42
CA LYS A 220 17.10 -52.58 1.60
C LYS A 220 16.89 -52.96 3.08
N SER A 221 17.03 -51.99 3.99
CA SER A 221 16.94 -52.20 5.44
C SER A 221 15.74 -51.47 6.03
N MET A 222 14.90 -52.24 6.73
CA MET A 222 13.72 -51.69 7.40
C MET A 222 14.10 -50.75 8.56
N GLU A 223 15.27 -50.95 9.17
CA GLU A 223 15.75 -50.14 10.30
C GLU A 223 16.13 -48.71 9.87
N GLN A 224 16.84 -48.57 8.75
CA GLN A 224 17.23 -47.24 8.25
C GLN A 224 16.03 -46.47 7.72
N PHE A 225 15.10 -47.18 7.06
CA PHE A 225 13.82 -46.63 6.64
C PHE A 225 12.98 -46.17 7.84
N SER A 226 12.79 -47.02 8.86
CA SER A 226 11.97 -46.69 10.03
C SER A 226 12.58 -45.53 10.83
N THR A 227 13.90 -45.47 10.97
CA THR A 227 14.59 -44.35 11.63
C THR A 227 14.36 -43.04 10.90
N ALA A 228 14.49 -43.02 9.57
CA ALA A 228 14.22 -41.82 8.77
C ALA A 228 12.75 -41.38 8.89
N VAL A 229 11.80 -42.32 8.85
CA VAL A 229 10.37 -42.03 9.00
C VAL A 229 10.03 -41.50 10.39
N ILE A 230 10.58 -42.08 11.46
CA ILE A 230 10.36 -41.61 12.84
C ILE A 230 10.87 -40.17 12.99
N VAL A 231 12.06 -39.87 12.47
CA VAL A 231 12.60 -38.50 12.52
C VAL A 231 11.72 -37.53 11.70
N MET A 232 11.24 -37.94 10.52
CA MET A 232 10.29 -37.13 9.74
C MET A 232 9.00 -36.85 10.51
N CYS A 233 8.42 -37.86 11.17
CA CYS A 233 7.22 -37.70 11.98
C CYS A 233 7.45 -36.72 13.14
N LEU A 234 8.58 -36.83 13.84
CA LEU A 234 8.92 -35.92 14.93
C LEU A 234 9.12 -34.48 14.43
N LEU A 235 9.81 -34.31 13.30
CA LEU A 235 10.00 -33.00 12.67
C LEU A 235 8.67 -32.40 12.20
N ALA A 236 7.78 -33.19 11.59
CA ALA A 236 6.47 -32.74 11.13
C ALA A 236 5.57 -32.31 12.29
N ILE A 237 5.55 -33.08 13.39
CA ILE A 237 4.77 -32.71 14.59
C ILE A 237 5.35 -31.44 15.22
N GLY A 238 6.67 -31.39 15.39
CA GLY A 238 7.35 -30.23 15.98
C GLY A 238 7.18 -28.95 15.17
N SER A 239 7.33 -29.04 13.83
CA SER A 239 7.17 -27.90 12.93
C SER A 239 5.71 -27.43 12.86
N SER A 240 4.75 -28.36 12.82
CA SER A 240 3.32 -28.04 12.83
C SER A 240 2.91 -27.33 14.13
N PHE A 241 3.37 -27.82 15.29
CA PHE A 241 3.12 -27.20 16.58
C PHE A 241 3.74 -25.79 16.67
N ALA A 242 4.99 -25.64 16.24
CA ALA A 242 5.66 -24.34 16.18
C ALA A 242 4.94 -23.38 15.20
N ALA A 243 4.47 -23.87 14.05
CA ALA A 243 3.72 -23.09 13.08
C ALA A 243 2.37 -22.61 13.65
N GLY A 244 1.68 -23.46 14.41
CA GLY A 244 0.43 -23.12 15.10
C GLY A 244 0.63 -22.05 16.17
N ILE A 245 1.62 -22.20 17.05
CA ILE A 245 1.95 -21.20 18.08
C ILE A 245 2.32 -19.86 17.43
N ARG A 246 3.21 -19.89 16.44
CA ARG A 246 3.57 -18.69 15.67
C ARG A 246 2.34 -18.01 15.08
N GLY A 247 1.47 -18.77 14.42
CA GLY A 247 0.25 -18.26 13.80
C GLY A 247 -0.65 -17.56 14.83
N GLY A 248 -0.89 -18.21 15.96
CA GLY A 248 -1.68 -17.63 17.06
C GLY A 248 -1.08 -16.35 17.63
N ILE A 249 0.24 -16.32 17.88
CA ILE A 249 0.91 -15.12 18.41
C ILE A 249 0.84 -13.96 17.42
N PHE A 250 1.09 -14.20 16.12
CA PHE A 250 0.97 -13.15 15.10
C PHE A 250 -0.45 -12.60 15.00
N THR A 251 -1.48 -13.46 14.98
CA THR A 251 -2.89 -13.01 14.96
C THR A 251 -3.23 -12.13 16.17
N LEU A 252 -2.72 -12.46 17.36
CA LEU A 252 -2.92 -11.63 18.55
C LEU A 252 -2.21 -10.27 18.45
N ILE A 253 -0.98 -10.22 17.93
CA ILE A 253 -0.26 -8.97 17.70
C ILE A 253 -1.04 -8.09 16.72
N PHE A 254 -1.61 -8.68 15.66
CA PHE A 254 -2.33 -7.94 14.63
C PHE A 254 -3.64 -7.34 15.16
N ALA A 255 -4.40 -8.10 15.95
CA ALA A 255 -5.60 -7.60 16.62
C ALA A 255 -5.28 -6.41 17.55
N ARG A 256 -4.18 -6.50 18.32
CA ARG A 256 -3.72 -5.40 19.20
C ARG A 256 -3.30 -4.17 18.40
N LEU A 257 -2.58 -4.37 17.30
CA LEU A 257 -2.16 -3.27 16.42
C LEU A 257 -3.37 -2.56 15.80
N ASN A 258 -4.36 -3.31 15.31
CA ASN A 258 -5.60 -2.76 14.74
C ASN A 258 -6.34 -1.87 15.75
N ILE A 259 -6.55 -2.35 16.98
CA ILE A 259 -7.20 -1.58 18.05
C ILE A 259 -6.44 -0.29 18.35
N ARG A 260 -5.10 -0.33 18.43
CA ARG A 260 -4.29 0.86 18.67
C ARG A 260 -4.40 1.88 17.54
N LEU A 261 -4.31 1.43 16.29
CA LEU A 261 -4.41 2.31 15.12
C LEU A 261 -5.80 2.97 15.05
N ARG A 262 -6.87 2.19 15.18
CA ARG A 262 -8.24 2.72 15.20
C ARG A 262 -8.47 3.72 16.32
N ASN A 263 -8.01 3.41 17.54
CA ASN A 263 -8.17 4.32 18.67
C ASN A 263 -7.37 5.63 18.48
N ARG A 264 -6.15 5.57 17.96
CA ARG A 264 -5.37 6.79 17.69
C ARG A 264 -5.96 7.61 16.55
N LEU A 265 -6.36 6.96 15.46
CA LEU A 265 -7.01 7.65 14.34
C LEU A 265 -8.30 8.31 14.79
N PHE A 266 -9.18 7.60 15.52
CA PHE A 266 -10.42 8.18 16.03
C PHE A 266 -10.17 9.36 16.96
N ARG A 267 -9.21 9.25 17.89
CA ARG A 267 -8.82 10.37 18.76
C ARG A 267 -8.30 11.57 17.97
N SER A 268 -7.47 11.34 16.95
CA SER A 268 -6.98 12.41 16.08
C SER A 268 -8.13 13.07 15.33
N LEU A 269 -9.02 12.28 14.70
CA LEU A 269 -10.15 12.79 13.93
C LEU A 269 -11.07 13.69 14.77
N VAL A 270 -11.47 13.23 15.97
CA VAL A 270 -12.37 14.00 16.86
C VAL A 270 -11.70 15.28 17.40
N SER A 271 -10.37 15.38 17.34
CA SER A 271 -9.63 16.60 17.74
C SER A 271 -9.40 17.59 16.60
N GLN A 272 -9.81 17.29 15.38
CA GLN A 272 -9.64 18.20 14.23
C GLN A 272 -10.67 19.34 14.25
N GLU A 273 -10.30 20.48 13.66
CA GLU A 273 -11.19 21.64 13.52
C GLU A 273 -12.39 21.37 12.60
N MET A 274 -13.46 22.16 12.73
CA MET A 274 -14.68 21.96 11.92
C MET A 274 -14.42 22.11 10.41
N SER A 275 -13.51 23.01 10.02
CA SER A 275 -13.12 23.18 8.61
C SER A 275 -12.59 21.89 7.97
N PHE A 276 -11.96 21.00 8.75
CA PHE A 276 -11.51 19.71 8.25
C PHE A 276 -12.69 18.81 7.85
N PHE A 277 -13.77 18.83 8.62
CA PHE A 277 -14.99 18.06 8.35
C PHE A 277 -15.82 18.65 7.21
N ASP A 278 -15.71 19.95 6.94
CA ASP A 278 -16.35 20.58 5.78
C ASP A 278 -15.65 20.20 4.46
N GLU A 279 -14.33 20.03 4.50
CA GLU A 279 -13.51 19.64 3.35
C GLU A 279 -13.55 18.13 3.05
N ASN A 280 -13.78 17.31 4.08
CA ASN A 280 -13.73 15.84 3.97
C ASN A 280 -15.13 15.22 4.13
N ARG A 281 -15.50 14.33 3.20
CA ARG A 281 -16.77 13.61 3.30
C ARG A 281 -16.74 12.65 4.48
N THR A 282 -17.81 12.65 5.30
CA THR A 282 -17.93 11.76 6.46
C THR A 282 -17.77 10.27 6.09
N GLY A 283 -18.30 9.85 4.94
CA GLY A 283 -18.16 8.49 4.43
C GLY A 283 -16.70 8.09 4.19
N ASP A 284 -15.87 9.01 3.69
CA ASP A 284 -14.44 8.77 3.45
C ASP A 284 -13.68 8.63 4.78
N LEU A 285 -14.02 9.44 5.79
CA LEU A 285 -13.41 9.33 7.12
C LEU A 285 -13.75 8.00 7.80
N ILE A 286 -15.02 7.55 7.70
CA ILE A 286 -15.47 6.25 8.23
C ILE A 286 -14.79 5.11 7.48
N SER A 287 -14.71 5.18 6.15
CA SER A 287 -14.01 4.19 5.32
C SER A 287 -12.53 4.08 5.70
N ARG A 288 -11.83 5.20 5.89
CA ARG A 288 -10.44 5.21 6.36
C ARG A 288 -10.29 4.61 7.76
N LEU A 289 -11.21 4.93 8.67
CA LEU A 289 -11.22 4.38 10.03
C LEU A 289 -11.45 2.87 10.05
N THR A 290 -12.22 2.34 9.12
CA THR A 290 -12.63 0.92 9.09
C THR A 290 -11.80 0.11 8.10
N SER A 291 -11.94 0.37 6.80
CA SER A 291 -11.27 -0.34 5.71
C SER A 291 -9.76 -0.13 5.75
N ASP A 292 -9.29 1.12 5.70
CA ASP A 292 -7.85 1.39 5.54
C ASP A 292 -7.07 0.94 6.79
N THR A 293 -7.57 1.17 8.01
CA THR A 293 -6.87 0.66 9.21
C THR A 293 -6.78 -0.86 9.25
N THR A 294 -7.78 -1.57 8.72
CA THR A 294 -7.79 -3.05 8.62
C THR A 294 -6.84 -3.52 7.53
N MET A 295 -6.87 -2.89 6.35
CA MET A 295 -5.89 -3.17 5.30
C MET A 295 -4.46 -2.98 5.80
N VAL A 296 -4.20 -1.91 6.55
CA VAL A 296 -2.89 -1.65 7.16
C VAL A 296 -2.53 -2.72 8.19
N SER A 297 -3.44 -3.06 9.11
CA SER A 297 -3.15 -4.04 10.15
C SER A 297 -3.01 -5.45 9.62
N ASP A 298 -3.72 -5.82 8.56
CA ASP A 298 -3.80 -7.21 8.09
C ASP A 298 -2.80 -7.45 6.97
N LEU A 299 -2.78 -6.60 5.93
CA LEU A 299 -1.89 -6.79 4.78
C LEU A 299 -0.43 -6.61 5.18
N VAL A 300 -0.08 -5.55 5.91
CA VAL A 300 1.33 -5.30 6.26
C VAL A 300 1.85 -6.43 7.15
N SER A 301 1.08 -6.78 8.15
CA SER A 301 1.36 -7.82 9.13
C SER A 301 1.46 -9.23 8.54
N GLN A 302 0.48 -9.66 7.75
CA GLN A 302 0.47 -10.97 7.11
C GLN A 302 1.62 -11.09 6.13
N ASN A 303 1.87 -10.06 5.32
CA ASN A 303 2.96 -10.09 4.36
C ASN A 303 4.33 -10.07 5.05
N ILE A 304 4.53 -9.32 6.14
CA ILE A 304 5.78 -9.41 6.93
C ILE A 304 6.01 -10.83 7.45
N ASN A 305 4.99 -11.50 7.97
CA ASN A 305 5.09 -12.88 8.45
C ASN A 305 5.44 -13.86 7.33
N ILE A 306 4.76 -13.76 6.17
CA ILE A 306 5.04 -14.59 4.99
C ILE A 306 6.46 -14.31 4.47
N PHE A 307 6.86 -13.04 4.37
CA PHE A 307 8.18 -12.63 3.93
C PHE A 307 9.27 -13.25 4.81
N LEU A 308 9.20 -13.05 6.14
CA LEU A 308 10.22 -13.55 7.06
C LEU A 308 10.33 -15.08 7.02
N ARG A 309 9.18 -15.78 6.98
CA ARG A 309 9.13 -17.24 6.84
C ARG A 309 9.81 -17.70 5.55
N ASN A 310 9.46 -17.07 4.43
CA ASN A 310 9.99 -17.46 3.13
C ASN A 310 11.46 -17.10 2.97
N THR A 311 11.94 -16.01 3.58
CA THR A 311 13.38 -15.71 3.61
C THR A 311 14.16 -16.83 4.30
N VAL A 312 13.73 -17.26 5.49
CA VAL A 312 14.39 -18.35 6.23
C VAL A 312 14.34 -19.65 5.42
N LYS A 313 13.19 -19.98 4.83
CA LYS A 313 13.03 -21.17 3.99
C LYS A 313 13.90 -21.13 2.74
N VAL A 314 13.89 -20.05 1.98
CA VAL A 314 14.70 -19.91 0.76
C VAL A 314 16.17 -20.08 1.10
N THR A 315 16.66 -19.42 2.16
CA THR A 315 18.05 -19.60 2.60
C THR A 315 18.35 -21.06 2.95
N GLY A 316 17.47 -21.72 3.72
CA GLY A 316 17.64 -23.13 4.07
C GLY A 316 17.65 -24.05 2.84
N VAL A 317 16.64 -23.93 1.98
CA VAL A 317 16.48 -24.74 0.76
C VAL A 317 17.68 -24.58 -0.17
N VAL A 318 18.13 -23.35 -0.41
CA VAL A 318 19.31 -23.10 -1.26
C VAL A 318 20.56 -23.75 -0.69
N VAL A 319 20.79 -23.65 0.63
CA VAL A 319 21.92 -24.31 1.30
C VAL A 319 21.85 -25.83 1.13
N PHE A 320 20.67 -26.44 1.32
CA PHE A 320 20.50 -27.88 1.12
C PHE A 320 20.70 -28.31 -0.33
N MET A 321 20.17 -27.56 -1.30
CA MET A 321 20.34 -27.87 -2.73
C MET A 321 21.81 -27.90 -3.13
N PHE A 322 22.59 -26.88 -2.76
CA PHE A 322 24.03 -26.85 -3.05
C PHE A 322 24.80 -27.94 -2.32
N SER A 323 24.38 -28.32 -1.11
CA SER A 323 24.99 -29.43 -0.36
C SER A 323 24.72 -30.80 -0.99
N LEU A 324 23.57 -30.98 -1.66
CA LEU A 324 23.20 -32.23 -2.34
C LEU A 324 23.90 -32.36 -3.69
N SER A 325 23.78 -31.33 -4.54
CA SER A 325 24.47 -31.25 -5.81
C SER A 325 24.58 -29.81 -6.26
N TRP A 326 25.81 -29.30 -6.31
CA TRP A 326 26.08 -28.00 -6.90
C TRP A 326 25.75 -27.97 -8.40
N GLN A 327 25.92 -29.09 -9.12
CA GLN A 327 25.66 -29.17 -10.56
C GLN A 327 24.17 -29.00 -10.87
N LEU A 328 23.29 -29.72 -10.17
CA LEU A 328 21.84 -29.58 -10.33
C LEU A 328 21.35 -28.20 -9.85
N SER A 329 21.95 -27.68 -8.78
CA SER A 329 21.64 -26.33 -8.29
C SER A 329 21.86 -25.30 -9.40
N LEU A 330 22.97 -25.37 -10.14
CA LEU A 330 23.22 -24.48 -11.26
C LEU A 330 22.14 -24.59 -12.35
N VAL A 331 21.69 -25.81 -12.68
CA VAL A 331 20.59 -26.01 -13.65
C VAL A 331 19.31 -25.32 -13.19
N THR A 332 18.94 -25.46 -11.91
CA THR A 332 17.77 -24.75 -11.36
C THR A 332 17.95 -23.23 -11.43
N PHE A 333 19.12 -22.72 -11.04
CA PHE A 333 19.39 -21.28 -11.04
C PHE A 333 19.46 -20.67 -12.45
N MET A 334 19.74 -21.45 -13.49
CA MET A 334 19.60 -21.00 -14.89
C MET A 334 18.15 -20.72 -15.28
N GLY A 335 17.19 -21.44 -14.70
CA GLY A 335 15.76 -21.25 -14.95
C GLY A 335 15.19 -19.96 -14.37
N PHE A 336 15.68 -19.52 -13.20
CA PHE A 336 15.10 -18.37 -12.50
C PHE A 336 15.12 -17.05 -13.28
N PRO A 337 16.23 -16.62 -13.90
CA PRO A 337 16.25 -15.40 -14.69
C PRO A 337 15.22 -15.40 -15.83
N ILE A 338 14.99 -16.56 -16.46
CA ILE A 338 13.99 -16.70 -17.54
C ILE A 338 12.59 -16.46 -16.97
N ILE A 339 12.25 -17.14 -15.87
CA ILE A 339 10.94 -17.00 -15.21
C ILE A 339 10.73 -15.55 -14.78
N MET A 340 11.71 -14.94 -14.10
CA MET A 340 11.64 -13.54 -13.66
C MET A 340 11.41 -12.59 -14.83
N MET A 341 12.08 -12.81 -15.96
CA MET A 341 11.92 -11.96 -17.14
C MET A 341 10.51 -12.09 -17.75
N VAL A 342 9.99 -13.31 -17.88
CA VAL A 342 8.61 -13.54 -18.37
C VAL A 342 7.60 -12.87 -17.44
N SER A 343 7.78 -13.01 -16.13
CA SER A 343 6.93 -12.38 -15.11
C SER A 343 7.00 -10.85 -15.12
N ASP A 344 8.17 -10.23 -15.33
CA ASP A 344 8.31 -8.77 -15.40
C ASP A 344 7.61 -8.17 -16.63
N ILE A 345 7.77 -8.81 -17.79
CA ILE A 345 7.10 -8.38 -19.03
C ILE A 345 5.57 -8.46 -18.87
N TYR A 346 5.08 -9.60 -18.37
CA TYR A 346 3.66 -9.78 -18.11
C TYR A 346 3.16 -8.79 -17.06
N GLY A 347 3.87 -8.63 -15.93
CA GLY A 347 3.48 -7.76 -14.83
C GLY A 347 3.32 -6.30 -15.26
N LYS A 348 4.22 -5.78 -16.11
CA LYS A 348 4.10 -4.42 -16.67
C LYS A 348 2.88 -4.26 -17.57
N TYR A 349 2.63 -5.23 -18.45
CA TYR A 349 1.47 -5.22 -19.34
C TYR A 349 0.15 -5.35 -18.56
N TYR A 350 0.11 -6.29 -17.61
CA TYR A 350 -1.02 -6.54 -16.73
C TYR A 350 -1.37 -5.30 -15.89
N LYS A 351 -0.37 -4.64 -15.29
CA LYS A 351 -0.59 -3.42 -14.50
C LYS A 351 -1.24 -2.30 -15.33
N ARG A 352 -0.81 -2.11 -16.58
CA ARG A 352 -1.42 -1.12 -17.48
C ARG A 352 -2.88 -1.46 -17.76
N LEU A 353 -3.15 -2.72 -18.12
CA LEU A 353 -4.49 -3.17 -18.47
C LEU A 353 -5.45 -3.14 -17.26
N SER A 354 -4.97 -3.54 -16.09
CA SER A 354 -5.73 -3.47 -14.83
C SER A 354 -6.11 -2.03 -14.48
N LYS A 355 -5.21 -1.05 -14.70
CA LYS A 355 -5.53 0.39 -14.55
C LYS A 355 -6.62 0.83 -15.54
N GLU A 356 -6.57 0.37 -16.79
CA GLU A 356 -7.60 0.67 -17.79
C GLU A 356 -8.96 0.06 -17.39
N VAL A 357 -8.98 -1.16 -16.86
CA VAL A 357 -10.18 -1.83 -16.32
C VAL A 357 -10.76 -1.06 -15.13
N GLN A 358 -9.94 -0.69 -14.16
CA GLN A 358 -10.37 0.10 -12.98
C GLN A 358 -10.96 1.44 -13.39
N ASN A 359 -10.34 2.15 -14.33
CA ASN A 359 -10.86 3.41 -14.84
C ASN A 359 -12.20 3.26 -15.60
N ALA A 360 -12.35 2.18 -16.38
CA ALA A 360 -13.61 1.89 -17.05
C ALA A 360 -14.72 1.51 -16.06
N LEU A 361 -14.39 0.74 -15.03
CA LEU A 361 -15.32 0.38 -13.96
C LEU A 361 -15.75 1.61 -13.16
N ALA A 362 -14.81 2.49 -12.78
CA ALA A 362 -15.11 3.73 -12.06
C ALA A 362 -16.10 4.62 -12.84
N ARG A 363 -15.95 4.71 -14.17
CA ARG A 363 -16.92 5.44 -15.03
C ARG A 363 -18.30 4.79 -15.07
N ALA A 364 -18.40 3.46 -14.93
CA ALA A 364 -19.68 2.75 -14.83
C ALA A 364 -20.31 2.96 -13.45
N SER A 365 -19.53 2.81 -12.39
CA SER A 365 -19.97 3.05 -11.01
C SER A 365 -20.45 4.48 -10.79
N SER A 366 -19.75 5.48 -11.35
CA SER A 366 -20.17 6.88 -11.26
C SER A 366 -21.54 7.13 -11.90
N THR A 367 -21.86 6.47 -13.01
CA THR A 367 -23.22 6.56 -13.59
C THR A 367 -24.24 5.86 -12.71
N ALA A 368 -23.94 4.68 -12.18
CA ALA A 368 -24.86 4.01 -11.27
C ALA A 368 -25.15 4.87 -10.02
N GLU A 369 -24.14 5.52 -9.45
CA GLU A 369 -24.28 6.44 -8.32
C GLU A 369 -25.17 7.64 -8.68
N GLU A 370 -24.95 8.27 -9.84
CA GLU A 370 -25.75 9.38 -10.33
C GLU A 370 -27.22 8.98 -10.54
N THR A 371 -27.49 7.90 -11.27
CA THR A 371 -28.84 7.40 -11.56
C THR A 371 -29.59 7.02 -10.27
N ILE A 372 -28.93 6.31 -9.34
CA ILE A 372 -29.54 5.87 -8.07
C ILE A 372 -29.77 7.07 -7.13
N SER A 373 -28.81 7.99 -7.03
CA SER A 373 -28.97 9.19 -6.21
C SER A 373 -30.09 10.10 -6.73
N ALA A 374 -30.34 10.09 -8.05
CA ALA A 374 -31.40 10.84 -8.70
C ALA A 374 -32.64 9.98 -9.02
N MET A 375 -32.87 8.86 -8.32
CA MET A 375 -33.92 7.89 -8.68
C MET A 375 -35.32 8.52 -8.76
N LYS A 376 -35.62 9.52 -7.93
CA LYS A 376 -36.91 10.25 -8.01
C LYS A 376 -37.08 10.96 -9.35
N THR A 377 -36.01 11.54 -9.89
CA THR A 377 -35.97 12.17 -11.21
C THR A 377 -36.13 11.13 -12.31
N VAL A 378 -35.37 10.04 -12.25
CA VAL A 378 -35.46 8.94 -13.22
C VAL A 378 -36.89 8.40 -13.29
N ARG A 379 -37.52 8.16 -12.13
CA ARG A 379 -38.94 7.74 -12.04
C ARG A 379 -39.91 8.80 -12.54
N SER A 380 -39.67 10.09 -12.26
CA SER A 380 -40.58 11.15 -12.70
C SER A 380 -40.58 11.33 -14.23
N PHE A 381 -39.49 10.96 -14.89
CA PHE A 381 -39.37 10.97 -16.35
C PHE A 381 -39.56 9.60 -17.00
N ALA A 382 -39.84 8.55 -16.22
CA ALA A 382 -40.00 7.17 -16.69
C ALA A 382 -38.84 6.69 -17.61
N ASN A 383 -37.60 7.02 -17.24
CA ASN A 383 -36.40 6.76 -18.06
C ASN A 383 -35.55 5.56 -17.59
N GLU A 384 -36.14 4.61 -16.86
CA GLU A 384 -35.41 3.52 -16.22
C GLU A 384 -34.66 2.62 -17.23
N GLU A 385 -35.26 2.34 -18.39
CA GLU A 385 -34.69 1.44 -19.40
C GLU A 385 -33.50 2.08 -20.12
N GLU A 386 -33.58 3.37 -20.47
CA GLU A 386 -32.49 4.08 -21.15
C GLU A 386 -31.27 4.19 -20.23
N GLU A 387 -31.47 4.52 -18.95
CA GLU A 387 -30.40 4.56 -17.95
C GLU A 387 -29.76 3.17 -17.74
N ALA A 388 -30.56 2.10 -17.75
CA ALA A 388 -30.05 0.73 -17.70
C ALA A 388 -29.20 0.38 -18.94
N GLU A 389 -29.59 0.83 -20.13
CA GLU A 389 -28.80 0.66 -21.35
C GLU A 389 -27.50 1.48 -21.34
N VAL A 390 -27.50 2.71 -20.82
CA VAL A 390 -26.29 3.53 -20.65
C VAL A 390 -25.29 2.79 -19.75
N TYR A 391 -25.75 2.28 -18.61
CA TYR A 391 -24.92 1.49 -17.70
C TYR A 391 -24.39 0.21 -18.37
N SER A 392 -25.26 -0.53 -19.07
CA SER A 392 -24.89 -1.73 -19.84
C SER A 392 -23.80 -1.46 -20.89
N ARG A 393 -23.91 -0.36 -21.64
CA ARG A 393 -22.88 0.05 -22.63
C ARG A 393 -21.52 0.32 -21.97
N LYS A 394 -21.50 0.93 -20.79
CA LYS A 394 -20.25 1.14 -20.03
C LYS A 394 -19.66 -0.19 -19.54
N LEU A 395 -20.49 -1.11 -19.06
CA LEU A 395 -20.04 -2.47 -18.69
C LEU A 395 -19.49 -3.27 -19.88
N GLN A 396 -20.03 -3.10 -21.10
CA GLN A 396 -19.47 -3.74 -22.29
C GLN A 396 -18.03 -3.29 -22.59
N GLN A 397 -17.66 -2.04 -22.25
CA GLN A 397 -16.27 -1.59 -22.36
C GLN A 397 -15.37 -2.31 -21.35
N VAL A 398 -15.84 -2.46 -20.10
CA VAL A 398 -15.15 -3.25 -19.07
C VAL A 398 -14.94 -4.69 -19.54
N TYR A 399 -15.97 -5.31 -20.10
CA TYR A 399 -15.89 -6.67 -20.64
C TYR A 399 -14.83 -6.81 -21.75
N LYS A 400 -14.75 -5.86 -22.70
CA LYS A 400 -13.73 -5.87 -23.76
C LYS A 400 -12.30 -5.82 -23.20
N LEU A 401 -12.08 -5.06 -22.12
CA LEU A 401 -10.78 -4.97 -21.45
C LEU A 401 -10.48 -6.26 -20.67
N ASN A 402 -11.44 -6.78 -19.91
CA ASN A 402 -11.31 -8.05 -19.19
C ASN A 402 -11.00 -9.22 -20.13
N ARG A 403 -11.55 -9.21 -21.36
CA ARG A 403 -11.21 -10.22 -22.37
C ARG A 403 -9.74 -10.17 -22.79
N LYS A 404 -9.18 -8.97 -22.95
CA LYS A 404 -7.74 -8.80 -23.21
C LYS A 404 -6.91 -9.26 -22.01
N GLU A 405 -7.40 -9.03 -20.79
CA GLU A 405 -6.73 -9.40 -19.55
C GLU A 405 -6.69 -10.92 -19.39
N ALA A 406 -7.82 -11.58 -19.64
CA ALA A 406 -7.92 -13.03 -19.66
C ALA A 406 -6.97 -13.65 -20.69
N ALA A 407 -6.91 -13.10 -21.92
CA ALA A 407 -5.97 -13.57 -22.93
C ALA A 407 -4.51 -13.41 -22.47
N ALA A 408 -4.15 -12.25 -21.90
CA ALA A 408 -2.80 -12.02 -21.37
C ALA A 408 -2.45 -12.99 -20.24
N TYR A 409 -3.40 -13.26 -19.34
CA TYR A 409 -3.24 -14.25 -18.27
C TYR A 409 -3.02 -15.66 -18.83
N THR A 410 -3.78 -16.08 -19.84
CA THR A 410 -3.59 -17.36 -20.52
C THR A 410 -2.16 -17.50 -21.07
N TYR A 411 -1.68 -16.48 -21.80
CA TYR A 411 -0.30 -16.50 -22.32
C TYR A 411 0.75 -16.53 -21.22
N TYR A 412 0.51 -15.84 -20.10
CA TYR A 412 1.41 -15.88 -18.94
C TYR A 412 1.48 -17.28 -18.34
N VAL A 413 0.34 -17.91 -18.02
CA VAL A 413 0.29 -19.25 -17.42
C VAL A 413 0.94 -20.28 -18.34
N TRP A 414 0.71 -20.19 -19.65
CA TRP A 414 1.39 -21.05 -20.62
C TRP A 414 2.90 -20.81 -20.64
N GLY A 415 3.34 -19.55 -20.70
CA GLY A 415 4.77 -19.20 -20.77
C GLY A 415 5.53 -19.57 -19.50
N SER A 416 5.04 -19.17 -18.32
CA SER A 416 5.68 -19.49 -17.04
C SER A 416 5.60 -20.98 -16.72
N GLY A 417 4.44 -21.61 -16.95
CA GLY A 417 4.23 -23.04 -16.72
C GLY A 417 5.10 -23.93 -17.61
N LEU A 418 5.19 -23.63 -18.91
CA LEU A 418 6.11 -24.34 -19.81
C LEU A 418 7.57 -24.19 -19.36
N THR A 419 7.97 -22.98 -18.97
CA THR A 419 9.34 -22.73 -18.50
C THR A 419 9.66 -23.57 -17.27
N LEU A 420 8.75 -23.61 -16.29
CA LEU A 420 8.91 -24.41 -15.07
C LEU A 420 9.00 -25.91 -15.39
N LEU A 421 8.11 -26.43 -16.24
CA LEU A 421 8.12 -27.85 -16.65
C LEU A 421 9.41 -28.23 -17.39
N VAL A 422 9.93 -27.34 -18.24
CA VAL A 422 11.20 -27.56 -18.95
C VAL A 422 12.37 -27.65 -17.96
N VAL A 423 12.42 -26.77 -16.95
CA VAL A 423 13.44 -26.82 -15.90
C VAL A 423 13.35 -28.13 -15.12
N GLN A 424 12.13 -28.54 -14.74
CA GLN A 424 11.89 -29.79 -14.02
C GLN A 424 12.31 -31.03 -14.82
N VAL A 425 11.96 -31.10 -16.11
CA VAL A 425 12.38 -32.19 -17.00
C VAL A 425 13.90 -32.20 -17.18
N SER A 426 14.52 -31.02 -17.28
CA SER A 426 15.98 -30.89 -17.39
C SER A 426 16.70 -31.40 -16.14
N ILE A 427 16.18 -31.08 -14.95
CA ILE A 427 16.70 -31.56 -13.66
C ILE A 427 16.53 -33.07 -13.53
N LEU A 428 15.39 -33.62 -13.94
CA LEU A 428 15.18 -35.07 -13.92
C LEU A 428 16.12 -35.80 -14.89
N TYR A 429 16.30 -35.27 -16.10
CA TYR A 429 17.18 -35.86 -17.11
C TYR A 429 18.65 -35.82 -16.66
N TYR A 430 19.14 -34.65 -16.28
CA TYR A 430 20.53 -34.46 -15.85
C TYR A 430 20.80 -35.13 -14.50
N GLY A 431 19.84 -35.07 -13.57
CA GLY A 431 19.90 -35.75 -12.29
C GLY A 431 19.90 -37.27 -12.44
N GLY A 432 19.11 -37.82 -13.37
CA GLY A 432 19.16 -39.23 -13.75
C GLY A 432 20.54 -39.64 -14.28
N HIS A 433 21.16 -38.80 -15.12
CA HIS A 433 22.53 -39.01 -15.58
C HIS A 433 23.55 -39.03 -14.42
N LEU A 434 23.42 -38.13 -13.44
CA LEU A 434 24.26 -38.12 -12.23
C LEU A 434 24.09 -39.37 -11.35
N VAL A 435 22.88 -39.92 -11.29
CA VAL A 435 22.60 -41.18 -10.57
C VAL A 435 23.19 -42.38 -11.31
N ILE A 436 22.99 -42.46 -12.63
CA ILE A 436 23.53 -43.55 -13.47
C ILE A 436 25.07 -43.55 -13.47
N SER A 437 25.68 -42.36 -13.47
CA SER A 437 27.14 -42.20 -13.38
C SER A 437 27.72 -42.38 -11.97
N GLY A 438 26.88 -42.69 -10.97
CA GLY A 438 27.31 -42.94 -9.58
C GLY A 438 27.76 -41.71 -8.80
N GLN A 439 27.50 -40.51 -9.30
CA GLN A 439 27.87 -39.25 -8.64
C GLN A 439 26.85 -38.81 -7.59
N MET A 440 25.64 -39.36 -7.62
CA MET A 440 24.55 -39.03 -6.70
C MET A 440 23.66 -40.25 -6.43
N THR A 441 23.02 -40.33 -5.27
CA THR A 441 22.04 -41.37 -4.94
C THR A 441 20.65 -41.03 -5.48
N SER A 442 19.78 -42.05 -5.63
CA SER A 442 18.39 -41.84 -6.04
C SER A 442 17.58 -41.05 -5.00
N GLY A 443 17.86 -41.22 -3.70
CA GLY A 443 17.26 -40.44 -2.62
C GLY A 443 17.68 -38.98 -2.64
N ASN A 444 18.94 -38.68 -2.97
CA ASN A 444 19.41 -37.29 -3.15
C ASN A 444 18.72 -36.62 -4.34
N LEU A 445 18.52 -37.33 -5.47
CA LEU A 445 17.76 -36.82 -6.61
C LEU A 445 16.33 -36.42 -6.22
N ILE A 446 15.63 -37.30 -5.50
CA ILE A 446 14.24 -37.03 -5.11
C ILE A 446 14.16 -35.91 -4.08
N SER A 447 15.09 -35.85 -3.12
CA SER A 447 15.20 -34.71 -2.20
C SER A 447 15.38 -33.40 -2.97
N PHE A 448 16.24 -33.41 -3.99
CA PHE A 448 16.52 -32.24 -4.81
C PHE A 448 15.27 -31.76 -5.56
N ILE A 449 14.51 -32.66 -6.18
CA ILE A 449 13.25 -32.33 -6.88
C ILE A 449 12.22 -31.75 -5.89
N ILE A 450 12.10 -32.30 -4.69
CA ILE A 450 11.19 -31.74 -3.67
C ILE A 450 11.68 -30.35 -3.23
N TYR A 451 12.98 -30.15 -3.04
CA TYR A 451 13.54 -28.84 -2.72
C TYR A 451 13.31 -27.79 -3.83
N GLU A 452 13.38 -28.20 -5.09
CA GLU A 452 13.07 -27.36 -6.24
C GLU A 452 11.61 -26.85 -6.18
N PHE A 453 10.64 -27.75 -5.92
CA PHE A 453 9.24 -27.34 -5.76
C PHE A 453 9.06 -26.36 -4.60
N VAL A 454 9.65 -26.65 -3.44
CA VAL A 454 9.57 -25.75 -2.27
C VAL A 454 10.19 -24.38 -2.58
N LEU A 455 11.28 -24.34 -3.36
CA LEU A 455 11.91 -23.09 -3.79
C LEU A 455 10.98 -22.29 -4.72
N GLY A 456 10.34 -22.96 -5.69
CA GLY A 456 9.34 -22.37 -6.57
C GLY A 456 8.19 -21.73 -5.80
N ASP A 457 7.57 -22.47 -4.89
CA ASP A 457 6.47 -21.98 -4.03
C ASP A 457 6.87 -20.78 -3.18
N CYS A 458 8.09 -20.82 -2.62
CA CYS A 458 8.62 -19.71 -1.83
C CYS A 458 8.83 -18.45 -2.69
N MET A 459 9.33 -18.60 -3.91
CA MET A 459 9.54 -17.46 -4.82
C MET A 459 8.23 -16.84 -5.29
N GLU A 460 7.22 -17.64 -5.63
CA GLU A 460 5.88 -17.15 -5.96
C GLU A 460 5.28 -16.37 -4.78
N SER A 461 5.41 -16.93 -3.57
CA SER A 461 4.94 -16.30 -2.35
C SER A 461 5.66 -14.98 -2.03
N VAL A 462 6.96 -14.85 -2.32
CA VAL A 462 7.69 -13.58 -2.13
C VAL A 462 7.19 -12.51 -3.12
N GLY A 463 6.84 -12.91 -4.35
CA GLY A 463 6.26 -12.00 -5.34
C GLY A 463 4.91 -11.43 -4.90
N SER A 464 4.02 -12.26 -4.34
CA SER A 464 2.72 -11.81 -3.84
C SER A 464 2.85 -10.90 -2.61
N VAL A 465 3.83 -11.17 -1.74
CA VAL A 465 4.15 -10.32 -0.58
C VAL A 465 4.51 -8.90 -1.01
N TYR A 466 5.34 -8.73 -2.05
CA TYR A 466 5.72 -7.38 -2.51
C TYR A 466 4.51 -6.55 -2.91
N SER A 467 3.59 -7.13 -3.69
CA SER A 467 2.35 -6.46 -4.10
C SER A 467 1.48 -6.11 -2.89
N GLY A 468 1.27 -7.06 -1.98
CA GLY A 468 0.46 -6.86 -0.77
C GLY A 468 1.06 -5.81 0.18
N LEU A 469 2.38 -5.78 0.35
CA LEU A 469 3.08 -4.75 1.13
C LEU A 469 2.91 -3.37 0.51
N MET A 470 3.05 -3.22 -0.80
CA MET A 470 2.89 -1.92 -1.46
C MET A 470 1.47 -1.38 -1.32
N GLN A 471 0.45 -2.25 -1.42
CA GLN A 471 -0.93 -1.87 -1.15
C GLN A 471 -1.12 -1.44 0.32
N GLY A 472 -0.59 -2.22 1.27
CA GLY A 472 -0.66 -1.90 2.70
C GLY A 472 0.03 -0.58 3.05
N VAL A 473 1.18 -0.29 2.44
CA VAL A 473 1.91 0.97 2.65
C VAL A 473 1.12 2.17 2.11
N GLY A 474 0.48 2.05 0.95
CA GLY A 474 -0.36 3.11 0.40
C GLY A 474 -1.57 3.43 1.29
N ALA A 475 -2.20 2.41 1.88
CA ALA A 475 -3.25 2.61 2.87
C ALA A 475 -2.71 3.23 4.17
N ALA A 476 -1.51 2.80 4.61
CA ALA A 476 -0.87 3.31 5.82
C ALA A 476 -0.50 4.78 5.70
N GLU A 477 -0.06 5.24 4.53
CA GLU A 477 0.27 6.65 4.28
C GLU A 477 -0.94 7.56 4.55
N LYS A 478 -2.12 7.21 4.03
CA LYS A 478 -3.36 7.97 4.26
C LYS A 478 -3.83 7.94 5.70
N VAL A 479 -3.67 6.80 6.38
CA VAL A 479 -4.03 6.67 7.80
C VAL A 479 -3.10 7.52 8.66
N PHE A 480 -1.79 7.48 8.40
CA PHE A 480 -0.82 8.28 9.15
C PHE A 480 -0.89 9.76 8.84
N GLU A 481 -1.29 10.15 7.63
CA GLU A 481 -1.60 11.55 7.30
C GLU A 481 -2.61 12.13 8.29
N PHE A 482 -3.67 11.38 8.62
CA PHE A 482 -4.67 11.82 9.60
C PHE A 482 -4.28 11.62 11.06
N ILE A 483 -3.50 10.59 11.39
CA ILE A 483 -3.00 10.41 12.76
C ILE A 483 -2.00 11.53 13.11
N ASP A 484 -1.15 11.93 12.16
CA ASP A 484 -0.09 12.91 12.38
C ASP A 484 -0.54 14.36 12.09
N ARG A 485 -1.72 14.55 11.47
CA ARG A 485 -2.30 15.89 11.23
C ARG A 485 -2.53 16.59 12.56
N GLN A 486 -1.86 17.71 12.76
CA GLN A 486 -2.18 18.62 13.86
C GLN A 486 -3.33 19.54 13.46
N PRO A 487 -4.31 19.77 14.35
CA PRO A 487 -5.41 20.68 14.07
C PRO A 487 -4.88 22.09 13.85
N THR A 488 -5.44 22.81 12.87
CA THR A 488 -4.99 24.19 12.59
C THR A 488 -5.36 25.13 13.73
N MET A 489 -6.48 24.84 14.40
CA MET A 489 -6.99 25.57 15.54
C MET A 489 -6.80 24.72 16.79
N VAL A 490 -5.78 25.03 17.58
CA VAL A 490 -5.54 24.36 18.87
C VAL A 490 -6.34 25.10 19.93
N HIS A 491 -7.18 24.39 20.67
CA HIS A 491 -7.90 24.94 21.81
C HIS A 491 -6.99 24.98 23.05
N ASP A 492 -6.06 25.94 23.09
CA ASP A 492 -5.06 26.13 24.16
C ASP A 492 -5.44 27.20 25.19
N GLY A 493 -6.61 27.83 25.04
CA GLY A 493 -7.18 28.75 26.00
C GLY A 493 -7.34 28.13 27.39
N ASN A 494 -7.05 28.92 28.43
CA ASN A 494 -7.08 28.47 29.83
C ASN A 494 -8.03 29.30 30.71
N LEU A 495 -8.73 30.30 30.14
CA LEU A 495 -9.64 31.14 30.93
C LEU A 495 -10.94 30.40 31.22
N ALA A 496 -11.27 30.30 32.52
CA ALA A 496 -12.51 29.73 33.02
C ALA A 496 -12.99 30.52 34.26
N PRO A 497 -13.50 31.76 34.09
CA PRO A 497 -13.94 32.58 35.22
C PRO A 497 -15.18 31.98 35.91
N GLU A 498 -15.31 32.16 37.22
CA GLU A 498 -16.46 31.63 37.96
C GLU A 498 -17.79 32.32 37.61
N ARG A 499 -17.73 33.59 37.20
CA ARG A 499 -18.89 34.39 36.80
C ARG A 499 -18.63 35.05 35.47
N LEU A 500 -19.68 35.10 34.65
CA LEU A 500 -19.67 35.64 33.31
C LEU A 500 -20.93 36.49 33.15
N GLU A 501 -20.78 37.75 32.73
CA GLU A 501 -21.89 38.68 32.53
C GLU A 501 -22.64 38.37 31.22
N GLY A 502 -21.95 37.80 30.24
CA GLY A 502 -22.53 37.34 28.97
C GLY A 502 -22.60 38.43 27.91
N ARG A 503 -21.72 39.44 27.99
CA ARG A 503 -21.57 40.46 26.97
C ARG A 503 -20.74 39.91 25.81
N VAL A 504 -21.23 40.06 24.58
CA VAL A 504 -20.53 39.61 23.37
C VAL A 504 -20.30 40.80 22.45
N ASP A 505 -19.07 41.02 22.01
CA ASP A 505 -18.71 42.10 21.10
C ASP A 505 -18.02 41.52 19.84
N PHE A 506 -18.55 41.84 18.66
CA PHE A 506 -17.91 41.58 17.36
C PHE A 506 -17.19 42.86 16.92
N GLU A 507 -15.89 42.77 16.65
CA GLU A 507 -15.06 43.92 16.26
C GLU A 507 -14.38 43.67 14.91
N ASN A 508 -14.89 44.32 13.86
CA ASN A 508 -14.37 44.30 12.49
C ASN A 508 -14.15 42.89 11.93
N VAL A 509 -15.08 41.98 12.23
CA VAL A 509 -14.94 40.56 11.95
C VAL A 509 -15.01 40.30 10.44
N THR A 510 -14.00 39.60 9.95
CA THR A 510 -13.87 39.13 8.57
C THR A 510 -13.68 37.62 8.54
N PHE A 511 -14.51 36.93 7.76
CA PHE A 511 -14.56 35.48 7.73
C PHE A 511 -14.91 34.91 6.36
N THR A 512 -14.22 33.82 6.01
CA THR A 512 -14.36 33.05 4.77
C THR A 512 -14.26 31.55 5.09
N TYR A 513 -15.15 30.73 4.52
CA TYR A 513 -15.03 29.26 4.63
C TYR A 513 -13.93 28.75 3.70
N ARG A 514 -13.10 27.82 4.17
CA ARG A 514 -12.02 27.23 3.35
C ARG A 514 -12.51 26.51 2.10
N THR A 515 -13.71 25.94 2.14
CA THR A 515 -14.36 25.32 0.98
C THR A 515 -14.75 26.33 -0.11
N ARG A 516 -14.77 27.63 0.20
CA ARG A 516 -15.12 28.73 -0.71
C ARG A 516 -14.20 29.95 -0.51
N PRO A 517 -12.90 29.83 -0.82
CA PRO A 517 -11.91 30.86 -0.49
C PRO A 517 -12.10 32.19 -1.24
N HIS A 518 -12.89 32.19 -2.32
CA HIS A 518 -13.16 33.38 -3.12
C HIS A 518 -14.44 34.13 -2.69
N THR A 519 -15.14 33.65 -1.66
CA THR A 519 -16.39 34.25 -1.20
C THR A 519 -16.29 34.64 0.26
N GLN A 520 -15.94 35.90 0.50
CA GLN A 520 -15.90 36.47 1.84
C GLN A 520 -17.32 36.62 2.40
N VAL A 521 -17.63 35.83 3.44
CA VAL A 521 -18.99 35.72 4.01
C VAL A 521 -19.29 36.88 4.96
N LEU A 522 -18.33 37.23 5.83
CA LEU A 522 -18.43 38.39 6.71
C LEU A 522 -17.36 39.42 6.33
N GLN A 523 -17.77 40.68 6.24
CA GLN A 523 -16.92 41.79 5.78
C GLN A 523 -16.96 42.93 6.80
N ASN A 524 -15.92 43.03 7.63
CA ASN A 524 -15.77 44.06 8.68
C ASN A 524 -17.01 44.24 9.56
N VAL A 525 -17.59 43.14 10.02
CA VAL A 525 -18.83 43.16 10.81
C VAL A 525 -18.54 43.54 12.27
N SER A 526 -19.25 44.55 12.77
CA SER A 526 -19.12 45.05 14.15
C SER A 526 -20.49 45.27 14.81
N PHE A 527 -20.73 44.63 15.95
CA PHE A 527 -21.94 44.83 16.77
C PHE A 527 -21.74 44.27 18.19
N SER A 528 -22.58 44.70 19.13
CA SER A 528 -22.51 44.31 20.55
C SER A 528 -23.83 43.72 21.03
N LEU A 529 -23.76 42.62 21.78
CA LEU A 529 -24.87 41.96 22.45
C LEU A 529 -24.80 42.27 23.95
N SER A 530 -25.85 42.91 24.47
CA SER A 530 -25.92 43.29 25.88
C SER A 530 -26.47 42.14 26.75
N PRO A 531 -25.93 41.93 27.97
CA PRO A 531 -26.46 40.97 28.93
C PRO A 531 -27.96 41.15 29.21
N GLY A 532 -28.67 40.03 29.36
CA GLY A 532 -30.09 40.00 29.76
C GLY A 532 -31.08 40.54 28.71
N LYS A 533 -30.62 40.88 27.50
CA LYS A 533 -31.49 41.33 26.41
C LYS A 533 -31.60 40.27 25.32
N VAL A 534 -32.80 40.11 24.78
CA VAL A 534 -33.01 39.34 23.55
C VAL A 534 -32.50 40.18 22.37
N THR A 535 -31.58 39.62 21.59
CA THR A 535 -31.08 40.24 20.36
C THR A 535 -31.44 39.35 19.18
N ALA A 536 -32.05 39.94 18.14
CA ALA A 536 -32.42 39.25 16.92
C ALA A 536 -31.49 39.65 15.77
N LEU A 537 -30.87 38.67 15.11
CA LEU A 537 -30.08 38.86 13.91
C LEU A 537 -30.94 38.55 12.67
N VAL A 538 -31.37 39.58 11.95
CA VAL A 538 -32.30 39.46 10.82
C VAL A 538 -31.60 39.76 9.50
N GLY A 539 -31.90 38.99 8.47
CA GLY A 539 -31.36 39.20 7.12
C GLY A 539 -31.78 38.10 6.15
N PRO A 540 -31.62 38.30 4.83
CA PRO A 540 -31.93 37.30 3.83
C PRO A 540 -31.08 36.03 3.99
N SER A 541 -31.48 34.93 3.33
CA SER A 541 -30.65 33.72 3.30
C SER A 541 -29.28 34.04 2.67
N GLY A 542 -28.22 33.45 3.21
CA GLY A 542 -26.84 33.71 2.79
C GLY A 542 -26.20 34.98 3.36
N SER A 543 -26.90 35.78 4.19
CA SER A 543 -26.34 36.99 4.81
C SER A 543 -25.31 36.75 5.94
N GLY A 544 -24.90 35.51 6.18
CA GLY A 544 -23.89 35.16 7.20
C GLY A 544 -24.39 34.92 8.63
N LYS A 545 -25.71 34.88 8.88
CA LYS A 545 -26.29 34.71 10.24
C LYS A 545 -25.75 33.50 11.00
N SER A 546 -25.87 32.30 10.42
CA SER A 546 -25.35 31.07 11.02
C SER A 546 -23.81 31.08 11.07
N SER A 547 -23.14 31.87 10.23
CA SER A 547 -21.68 32.03 10.32
C SER A 547 -21.28 32.85 11.55
N CYS A 548 -22.05 33.88 11.93
CA CYS A 548 -21.85 34.58 13.20
C CYS A 548 -21.99 33.64 14.39
N VAL A 549 -22.97 32.71 14.36
CA VAL A 549 -23.15 31.68 15.39
C VAL A 549 -21.94 30.75 15.46
N ASN A 550 -21.49 30.23 14.31
CA ASN A 550 -20.34 29.32 14.24
C ASN A 550 -19.03 29.97 14.74
N ILE A 551 -18.86 31.28 14.53
CA ILE A 551 -17.71 32.04 15.03
C ILE A 551 -17.82 32.25 16.54
N LEU A 552 -19.01 32.57 17.06
CA LEU A 552 -19.25 32.72 18.49
C LEU A 552 -19.00 31.40 19.25
N GLU A 553 -19.33 30.26 18.64
CA GLU A 553 -18.99 28.93 19.13
C GLU A 553 -17.50 28.55 18.92
N ASN A 554 -16.68 29.45 18.37
CA ASN A 554 -15.25 29.22 18.13
C ASN A 554 -14.94 27.98 17.26
N PHE A 555 -15.83 27.62 16.32
CA PHE A 555 -15.64 26.48 15.43
C PHE A 555 -14.69 26.76 14.27
N TYR A 556 -14.52 28.04 13.93
CA TYR A 556 -13.70 28.47 12.81
C TYR A 556 -12.74 29.60 13.21
N PRO A 557 -11.52 29.61 12.67
CA PRO A 557 -10.61 30.74 12.83
C PRO A 557 -11.09 31.96 12.02
N LEU A 558 -10.81 33.14 12.55
CA LEU A 558 -11.08 34.41 11.88
C LEU A 558 -9.90 34.82 10.98
N GLU A 559 -10.20 35.49 9.86
CA GLU A 559 -9.17 36.08 8.99
C GLU A 559 -8.78 37.50 9.45
N GLY A 560 -9.74 38.23 10.04
CA GLY A 560 -9.52 39.57 10.57
C GLY A 560 -10.58 39.95 11.61
N GLY A 561 -10.22 40.91 12.46
CA GLY A 561 -11.04 41.32 13.60
C GLY A 561 -10.96 40.33 14.77
N CYS A 562 -11.85 40.50 15.74
CA CYS A 562 -11.98 39.57 16.87
C CYS A 562 -13.42 39.52 17.39
N VAL A 563 -13.74 38.43 18.09
CA VAL A 563 -14.97 38.32 18.88
C VAL A 563 -14.59 38.19 20.34
N LEU A 564 -15.21 39.02 21.17
CA LEU A 564 -14.94 39.15 22.60
C LEU A 564 -16.14 38.65 23.38
N LEU A 565 -15.88 37.88 24.45
CA LEU A 565 -16.83 37.54 25.50
C LEU A 565 -16.35 38.24 26.78
N ASP A 566 -17.19 39.11 27.37
CA ASP A 566 -16.84 39.97 28.51
C ASP A 566 -15.49 40.71 28.34
N GLY A 567 -15.22 41.20 27.12
CA GLY A 567 -14.00 41.95 26.78
C GLY A 567 -12.75 41.10 26.54
N LYS A 568 -12.84 39.77 26.57
CA LYS A 568 -11.72 38.86 26.26
C LYS A 568 -11.97 38.06 24.98
N PRO A 569 -10.96 37.81 24.14
CA PRO A 569 -11.13 37.01 22.93
C PRO A 569 -11.67 35.62 23.25
N ILE A 570 -12.62 35.14 22.45
CA ILE A 570 -13.23 33.81 22.63
C ILE A 570 -12.17 32.70 22.59
N SER A 571 -11.15 32.84 21.74
CA SER A 571 -10.04 31.88 21.64
C SER A 571 -9.21 31.72 22.92
N ALA A 572 -9.27 32.68 23.85
CA ALA A 572 -8.52 32.62 25.11
C ALA A 572 -9.23 31.79 26.21
N TYR A 573 -10.51 31.47 26.02
CA TYR A 573 -11.28 30.63 26.94
C TYR A 573 -10.95 29.14 26.78
N ASP A 574 -10.99 28.41 27.89
CA ASP A 574 -10.96 26.96 27.84
C ASP A 574 -12.18 26.47 27.05
N HIS A 575 -11.96 25.57 26.08
CA HIS A 575 -13.01 25.12 25.17
C HIS A 575 -14.15 24.41 25.90
N LYS A 576 -13.86 23.62 26.95
CA LYS A 576 -14.92 22.96 27.73
C LYS A 576 -15.73 23.95 28.54
N TYR A 577 -15.07 24.97 29.09
CA TYR A 577 -15.73 26.07 29.77
C TYR A 577 -16.62 26.87 28.81
N LEU A 578 -16.11 27.24 27.63
CA LEU A 578 -16.84 28.02 26.62
C LEU A 578 -18.17 27.34 26.24
N HIS A 579 -18.14 26.05 25.87
CA HIS A 579 -19.35 25.30 25.49
C HIS A 579 -20.21 24.83 26.67
N ARG A 580 -19.84 25.19 27.90
CA ARG A 580 -20.71 25.10 29.07
C ARG A 580 -21.51 26.40 29.27
N VAL A 581 -20.90 27.55 28.98
CA VAL A 581 -21.51 28.87 29.20
C VAL A 581 -22.26 29.40 27.97
N ILE A 582 -21.87 28.97 26.78
CA ILE A 582 -22.60 29.18 25.54
C ILE A 582 -23.32 27.88 25.18
N SER A 583 -24.64 27.95 24.97
CA SER A 583 -25.44 26.83 24.46
C SER A 583 -26.12 27.20 23.16
N LEU A 584 -26.06 26.29 22.20
CA LEU A 584 -26.71 26.41 20.89
C LEU A 584 -27.86 25.41 20.74
N VAL A 585 -29.01 25.92 20.30
CA VAL A 585 -30.08 25.11 19.69
C VAL A 585 -30.04 25.38 18.19
N SER A 586 -29.51 24.42 17.43
CA SER A 586 -29.35 24.50 15.98
C SER A 586 -30.69 24.36 15.23
N GLN A 587 -30.75 24.89 14.01
CA GLN A 587 -31.90 24.79 13.09
C GLN A 587 -32.37 23.35 12.89
N GLU A 588 -31.43 22.45 12.57
CA GLU A 588 -31.65 21.00 12.48
C GLU A 588 -31.00 20.29 13.68
N PRO A 589 -31.72 20.11 14.80
CA PRO A 589 -31.15 19.49 15.99
C PRO A 589 -30.83 18.01 15.76
N VAL A 590 -29.59 17.63 16.05
CA VAL A 590 -29.12 16.25 15.97
C VAL A 590 -29.14 15.60 17.36
N LEU A 591 -29.81 14.45 17.43
CA LEU A 591 -29.80 13.56 18.59
C LEU A 591 -28.93 12.34 18.29
N PHE A 592 -28.24 11.84 19.32
CA PHE A 592 -27.44 10.63 19.23
C PHE A 592 -28.33 9.40 19.48
N ALA A 593 -27.97 8.25 18.90
CA ALA A 593 -28.64 6.96 19.17
C ALA A 593 -28.34 6.50 20.61
N ARG A 594 -29.04 7.11 21.56
CA ARG A 594 -29.00 6.90 23.02
C ARG A 594 -30.38 7.22 23.59
N SER A 595 -30.57 6.94 24.86
CA SER A 595 -31.76 7.36 25.61
C SER A 595 -32.01 8.88 25.54
N ILE A 596 -33.25 9.31 25.73
CA ILE A 596 -33.61 10.74 25.84
C ILE A 596 -32.86 11.39 27.01
N THR A 597 -32.71 10.69 28.14
CA THR A 597 -31.93 11.14 29.29
C THR A 597 -30.48 11.45 28.92
N ASP A 598 -29.82 10.55 28.19
CA ASP A 598 -28.42 10.73 27.76
C ASP A 598 -28.28 11.82 26.70
N ASN A 599 -29.32 12.05 25.90
CA ASN A 599 -29.36 13.13 24.94
C ASN A 599 -29.50 14.50 25.62
N ILE A 600 -30.33 14.62 26.65
CA ILE A 600 -30.48 15.88 27.41
C ILE A 600 -29.21 16.18 28.22
N SER A 601 -28.68 15.18 28.93
CA SER A 601 -27.47 15.31 29.76
C SER A 601 -26.15 15.25 28.98
N TYR A 602 -26.20 15.17 27.65
CA TYR A 602 -25.02 15.02 26.80
C TYR A 602 -23.95 16.07 27.09
N GLY A 603 -22.71 15.66 27.36
CA GLY A 603 -21.57 16.56 27.61
C GLY A 603 -21.48 17.12 29.03
N LEU A 604 -22.43 16.78 29.91
CA LEU A 604 -22.35 17.08 31.34
C LEU A 604 -21.82 15.86 32.11
N PRO A 605 -21.12 16.05 33.25
CA PRO A 605 -20.91 14.97 34.22
C PRO A 605 -22.26 14.47 34.75
N THR A 606 -22.29 13.38 35.51
CA THR A 606 -23.52 12.77 36.06
C THR A 606 -24.47 13.84 36.64
N VAL A 607 -25.59 14.07 35.94
CA VAL A 607 -26.62 15.04 36.32
C VAL A 607 -27.75 14.31 37.07
N PRO A 608 -28.27 14.85 38.17
CA PRO A 608 -29.47 14.31 38.81
C PRO A 608 -30.64 14.26 37.82
N PHE A 609 -31.39 13.15 37.82
CA PHE A 609 -32.54 12.96 36.93
C PHE A 609 -33.58 14.07 37.08
N GLU A 610 -33.74 14.61 38.29
CA GLU A 610 -34.64 15.74 38.58
C GLU A 610 -34.35 16.98 37.71
N MET A 611 -33.08 17.31 37.49
CA MET A 611 -32.71 18.44 36.62
C MET A 611 -33.00 18.15 35.14
N VAL A 612 -32.90 16.89 34.73
CA VAL A 612 -33.27 16.47 33.37
C VAL A 612 -34.78 16.63 33.17
N VAL A 613 -35.58 16.24 34.16
CA VAL A 613 -37.04 16.42 34.14
C VAL A 613 -37.41 17.90 34.15
N GLU A 614 -36.80 18.71 35.01
CA GLU A 614 -37.06 20.16 35.08
C GLU A 614 -36.73 20.85 33.75
N ALA A 615 -35.57 20.53 33.15
CA ALA A 615 -35.19 21.07 31.85
C ALA A 615 -36.15 20.63 30.73
N ALA A 616 -36.59 19.38 30.75
CA ALA A 616 -37.58 18.87 29.81
C ALA A 616 -38.96 19.53 29.99
N GLN A 617 -39.38 19.83 31.22
CA GLN A 617 -40.61 20.58 31.47
C GLN A 617 -40.51 22.01 30.95
N LYS A 618 -39.40 22.71 31.23
CA LYS A 618 -39.13 24.06 30.70
C LYS A 618 -39.10 24.12 29.17
N ALA A 619 -38.64 23.04 28.52
CA ALA A 619 -38.62 22.90 27.07
C ALA A 619 -39.92 22.34 26.46
N ASN A 620 -40.98 22.16 27.26
CA ASN A 620 -42.25 21.52 26.86
C ASN A 620 -42.07 20.10 26.26
N ALA A 621 -41.00 19.40 26.62
CA ALA A 621 -40.69 18.06 26.14
C ALA A 621 -41.29 16.96 27.04
N HIS A 622 -41.50 17.24 28.32
CA HIS A 622 -41.91 16.23 29.31
C HIS A 622 -43.18 15.46 28.93
N GLY A 623 -44.21 16.15 28.42
CA GLY A 623 -45.51 15.54 28.08
C GLY A 623 -45.37 14.40 27.06
N PHE A 624 -44.82 14.70 25.88
CA PHE A 624 -44.65 13.68 24.84
C PHE A 624 -43.62 12.61 25.24
N ILE A 625 -42.59 12.96 26.02
CA ILE A 625 -41.61 11.97 26.50
C ILE A 625 -42.32 10.90 27.34
N MET A 626 -43.24 11.29 28.23
CA MET A 626 -43.99 10.35 29.07
C MET A 626 -45.02 9.51 28.29
N GLU A 627 -45.43 9.95 27.10
CA GLU A 627 -46.29 9.19 26.20
C GLU A 627 -45.54 8.09 25.42
N LEU A 628 -44.20 8.18 25.36
CA LEU A 628 -43.38 7.13 24.75
C LEU A 628 -43.37 5.87 25.62
N GLN A 629 -43.25 4.71 24.97
CA GLN A 629 -43.33 3.41 25.63
C GLN A 629 -42.35 3.24 26.80
N ASP A 630 -41.12 3.76 26.68
CA ASP A 630 -40.07 3.68 27.71
C ASP A 630 -39.77 5.03 28.38
N GLY A 631 -40.61 6.04 28.17
CA GLY A 631 -40.44 7.36 28.75
C GLY A 631 -39.07 7.98 28.43
N TYR A 632 -38.38 8.44 29.47
CA TYR A 632 -37.02 9.02 29.38
C TYR A 632 -35.93 8.02 28.97
N ASN A 633 -36.20 6.72 29.03
CA ASN A 633 -35.29 5.67 28.58
C ASN A 633 -35.48 5.31 27.10
N THR A 634 -36.46 5.91 26.41
CA THR A 634 -36.65 5.67 24.99
C THR A 634 -35.41 6.04 24.18
N GLU A 635 -34.94 5.11 23.37
CA GLU A 635 -33.82 5.28 22.46
C GLU A 635 -34.21 6.14 21.25
N THR A 636 -33.53 7.25 20.99
CA THR A 636 -33.97 8.18 19.92
C THR A 636 -33.64 7.69 18.50
N GLY A 637 -32.81 6.65 18.36
CA GLY A 637 -32.30 6.14 17.08
C GLY A 637 -31.28 7.07 16.40
N GLU A 638 -30.72 6.64 15.26
CA GLU A 638 -29.72 7.42 14.52
C GLU A 638 -30.27 8.79 14.10
N LYS A 639 -29.53 9.86 14.42
CA LYS A 639 -29.96 11.26 14.18
C LYS A 639 -31.37 11.57 14.73
N GLY A 640 -31.80 10.86 15.76
CA GLY A 640 -33.13 11.02 16.36
C GLY A 640 -34.27 10.53 15.46
N ALA A 641 -34.06 9.59 14.52
CA ALA A 641 -35.07 9.17 13.54
C ALA A 641 -36.42 8.73 14.14
N GLN A 642 -36.47 8.36 15.42
CA GLN A 642 -37.70 7.95 16.09
C GLN A 642 -38.57 9.12 16.58
N LEU A 643 -38.07 10.36 16.50
CA LEU A 643 -38.77 11.56 16.95
C LEU A 643 -39.13 12.47 15.77
N SER A 644 -40.26 13.15 15.86
CA SER A 644 -40.65 14.20 14.90
C SER A 644 -39.69 15.39 14.95
N GLY A 645 -39.67 16.24 13.92
CA GLY A 645 -38.80 17.42 13.88
C GLY A 645 -38.98 18.33 15.11
N GLY A 646 -40.24 18.62 15.47
CA GLY A 646 -40.56 19.43 16.66
C GLY A 646 -40.17 18.75 17.97
N GLN A 647 -40.34 17.43 18.10
CA GLN A 647 -39.87 16.68 19.26
C GLN A 647 -38.34 16.75 19.41
N LYS A 648 -37.58 16.64 18.31
CA LYS A 648 -36.12 16.80 18.34
C LYS A 648 -35.70 18.19 18.80
N GLN A 649 -36.39 19.24 18.34
CA GLN A 649 -36.14 20.62 18.79
C GLN A 649 -36.41 20.79 20.28
N ARG A 650 -37.52 20.24 20.81
CA ARG A 650 -37.81 20.30 22.25
C ARG A 650 -36.77 19.55 23.10
N VAL A 651 -36.27 18.40 22.64
CA VAL A 651 -35.17 17.68 23.32
C VAL A 651 -33.86 18.47 23.26
N ALA A 652 -33.54 19.09 22.12
CA ALA A 652 -32.35 19.94 21.99
C ALA A 652 -32.44 21.21 22.85
N MET A 653 -33.64 21.79 22.99
CA MET A 653 -33.90 22.88 23.92
C MET A 653 -33.68 22.44 25.37
N ALA A 654 -34.20 21.26 25.78
CA ALA A 654 -33.94 20.71 27.10
C ALA A 654 -32.42 20.48 27.34
N ARG A 655 -31.69 19.99 26.33
CA ARG A 655 -30.22 19.86 26.35
C ARG A 655 -29.51 21.21 26.56
N ALA A 656 -30.00 22.29 25.95
CA ALA A 656 -29.44 23.62 26.17
C ALA A 656 -29.76 24.15 27.58
N LEU A 657 -31.01 24.00 28.04
CA LEU A 657 -31.50 24.55 29.31
C LEU A 657 -30.92 23.85 30.54
N VAL A 658 -30.64 22.54 30.49
CA VAL A 658 -30.06 21.80 31.62
C VAL A 658 -28.66 22.31 32.02
N ARG A 659 -27.98 23.03 31.12
CA ARG A 659 -26.67 23.66 31.39
C ARG A 659 -26.77 24.99 32.15
N ASN A 660 -27.96 25.60 32.19
CA ASN A 660 -28.18 26.96 32.67
C ASN A 660 -27.16 27.99 32.10
N PRO A 661 -27.10 28.16 30.76
CA PRO A 661 -26.06 28.93 30.09
C PRO A 661 -26.30 30.46 30.24
N PRO A 662 -25.25 31.26 30.53
CA PRO A 662 -25.30 32.72 30.43
C PRO A 662 -25.63 33.25 29.03
N VAL A 663 -25.20 32.54 27.97
CA VAL A 663 -25.48 32.88 26.57
C VAL A 663 -26.22 31.73 25.90
N LEU A 664 -27.46 31.96 25.48
CA LEU A 664 -28.29 30.98 24.76
C LEU A 664 -28.51 31.46 23.32
N ILE A 665 -28.10 30.63 22.36
CA ILE A 665 -28.26 30.89 20.93
C ILE A 665 -29.37 29.99 20.39
N LEU A 666 -30.33 30.59 19.69
CA LEU A 666 -31.43 29.90 19.00
C LEU A 666 -31.32 30.20 17.51
N ASP A 667 -30.89 29.21 16.72
CA ASP A 667 -30.79 29.36 15.25
C ASP A 667 -32.04 28.75 14.60
N GLU A 668 -32.99 29.60 14.20
CA GLU A 668 -34.27 29.23 13.56
C GLU A 668 -35.12 28.17 14.32
N ALA A 669 -34.87 28.00 15.61
CA ALA A 669 -35.46 26.95 16.44
C ALA A 669 -36.99 27.06 16.64
N THR A 670 -37.62 28.19 16.30
CA THR A 670 -39.07 28.40 16.43
C THR A 670 -39.86 27.98 15.20
N SER A 671 -39.23 27.87 14.03
CA SER A 671 -39.92 27.59 12.76
C SER A 671 -40.67 26.24 12.73
N ALA A 672 -40.15 25.20 13.40
CA ALA A 672 -40.82 23.91 13.49
C ALA A 672 -41.71 23.75 14.74
N LEU A 673 -41.58 24.66 15.72
CA LEU A 673 -42.47 24.76 16.89
C LEU A 673 -43.75 25.54 16.56
N ASP A 674 -43.67 26.53 15.66
CA ASP A 674 -44.80 27.34 15.24
C ASP A 674 -45.86 26.54 14.46
N ALA A 675 -45.47 25.48 13.74
CA ALA A 675 -46.41 24.63 13.00
C ALA A 675 -47.40 23.85 13.89
N GLU A 676 -47.04 23.55 15.16
CA GLU A 676 -47.97 22.97 16.14
C GLU A 676 -48.81 24.06 16.84
N SER A 677 -48.25 25.27 16.98
CA SER A 677 -48.92 26.42 17.61
C SER A 677 -49.99 27.03 16.70
N GLU A 678 -49.83 26.96 15.38
CA GLU A 678 -50.87 27.30 14.39
C GLU A 678 -52.07 26.35 14.43
N TYR A 679 -51.91 25.10 14.91
CA TYR A 679 -53.03 24.16 15.06
C TYR A 679 -53.86 24.42 16.34
N LEU A 680 -53.31 25.18 17.28
CA LEU A 680 -53.90 25.49 18.59
C LEU A 680 -54.50 26.91 18.68
N ASN A 681 -54.42 27.72 17.61
CA ASN A 681 -55.03 29.05 17.53
C ASN A 681 -56.25 29.09 16.60
#